data_AF-A0AAV1T6T1-F1
#
_entry.id   AF-A0AAV1T6T1-F1
#
_cell.length_a   1.000
_cell.length_b   1.000
_cell.length_c   1.000
_cell.angle_alpha   90.00
_cell.angle_beta   90.00
_cell.angle_gamma   90.00
#
_symmetry.space_group_name_H-M   'P 1'
#
loop_
_entity.id
_entity.type
_entity.pdbx_description
1 polymer ?
#
loop_
_entity_poly.entity_id
_entity_poly.type
_entity_poly.pdbx_seq_one_letter_code
_entity_poly.pdbx_strand_id
1 'polypeptide(L)'
;MRFEDSVTSFHEALADLHVARVCHALDHMRLASTSSLPLPPTSDSNKDNAASLSVRDEIRRSCELKAHRLHDLSLVQLRHACTGPNVDVDEALAAFMHCVTLGAARDAATPFASCLHGLFTVQAQARLERVRSSRATAHVNEHGYIDRVFYVEALSELVTGATEIMNAVADVVQDTPVLRQVLEPIHASCAEMALQMVQLYAGDARMKAWERRAKAQAERDSREREAQVEADESLQMIDLFLDEVAFMIRVLVSYTTFLKTVCEDLGTQNAQCGFQMKVQELTGVYVVLERFYVFQSVQKATVIAEPQELEPGVYVSSVVEDVSFVLNKAFYRASQCMNYHTALSIVIALVDALESLYLPAILVLLSRPCVIPSSSAEAASVNSIDGDSTRSDDSTDNANGVSFSDALLQAVDEDLKQALQEEAKLLMTINSAYMSGKFVQALQEKIDEYSRTGFLHEASILDCLPTPIHDMTEAFHSIVSNEVQEVLSRSMCKRLLEVIRLSMNEQLKYVLTSAEYDAFGSRGSPLLRLVEREVMHNQELQRYKRALCSAPYEDLVEAVAKAITSCLECALLAVKKPCNELGALQLEREVTDILALLSTLVPQKSLRASFTRLFQVIFILNLMQPSHVVDYLARVREELSVDTIAILLQMRVDFQPEDVALAIDQLTKEVDVETKAELAPSLS
;
A
#
# COMPACT_ATOMS: atom_id res chain seq x y z
N MET A 1 -15.04 -45.34 35.95
CA MET A 1 -15.01 -46.38 34.91
C MET A 1 -15.28 -47.71 35.58
N ARG A 2 -16.32 -48.42 35.14
CA ARG A 2 -16.63 -49.76 35.67
C ARG A 2 -15.65 -50.76 35.03
N PHE A 3 -15.33 -51.83 35.75
CA PHE A 3 -14.43 -52.90 35.29
C PHE A 3 -14.88 -53.48 33.93
N GLU A 4 -16.20 -53.51 33.70
CA GLU A 4 -16.81 -53.93 32.44
C GLU A 4 -16.40 -53.02 31.26
N ASP A 5 -16.37 -51.69 31.44
CA ASP A 5 -15.96 -50.72 30.40
C ASP A 5 -14.47 -50.88 30.01
N SER A 6 -13.64 -51.29 30.98
CA SER A 6 -12.21 -51.52 30.76
C SER A 6 -11.94 -52.87 30.09
N VAL A 7 -12.85 -53.84 30.25
CA VAL A 7 -12.75 -55.18 29.66
C VAL A 7 -13.28 -55.18 28.23
N THR A 8 -14.34 -54.43 27.92
CA THR A 8 -14.80 -54.21 26.54
C THR A 8 -13.75 -53.44 25.73
N SER A 9 -13.22 -52.34 26.28
CA SER A 9 -12.11 -51.60 25.65
C SER A 9 -10.86 -52.47 25.41
N PHE A 10 -10.53 -53.38 26.34
CA PHE A 10 -9.44 -54.33 26.17
C PHE A 10 -9.72 -55.36 25.07
N HIS A 11 -10.95 -55.89 24.99
CA HIS A 11 -11.34 -56.86 23.97
C HIS A 11 -11.48 -56.24 22.58
N GLU A 12 -11.94 -54.99 22.47
CA GLU A 12 -11.97 -54.22 21.23
C GLU A 12 -10.55 -53.92 20.75
N ALA A 13 -9.66 -53.42 21.62
CA ALA A 13 -8.26 -53.22 21.28
C ALA A 13 -7.54 -54.52 20.89
N LEU A 14 -7.90 -55.65 21.51
CA LEU A 14 -7.38 -56.98 21.18
C LEU A 14 -7.94 -57.50 19.84
N ALA A 15 -9.17 -57.14 19.49
CA ALA A 15 -9.79 -57.48 18.21
C ALA A 15 -9.16 -56.67 17.07
N ASP A 16 -8.97 -55.35 17.25
CA ASP A 16 -8.32 -54.46 16.29
C ASP A 16 -6.86 -54.86 16.04
N LEU A 17 -6.13 -55.19 17.10
CA LEU A 17 -4.75 -55.69 17.00
C LEU A 17 -4.68 -57.02 16.22
N HIS A 18 -5.69 -57.89 16.36
CA HIS A 18 -5.76 -59.14 15.61
C HIS A 18 -6.17 -58.93 14.15
N VAL A 19 -7.11 -58.02 13.86
CA VAL A 19 -7.53 -57.72 12.49
C VAL A 19 -6.41 -57.02 11.73
N ALA A 20 -5.75 -56.02 12.32
CA ALA A 20 -4.60 -55.36 11.71
C ALA A 20 -3.44 -56.33 11.43
N ARG A 21 -3.16 -57.26 12.37
CA ARG A 21 -2.16 -58.33 12.16
C ARG A 21 -2.57 -59.32 11.07
N VAL A 22 -3.85 -59.64 10.95
CA VAL A 22 -4.37 -60.53 9.90
C VAL A 22 -4.33 -59.84 8.55
N CYS A 23 -4.69 -58.56 8.44
CA CYS A 23 -4.59 -57.78 7.21
C CYS A 23 -3.13 -57.60 6.76
N HIS A 24 -2.24 -57.24 7.69
CA HIS A 24 -0.81 -57.12 7.40
C HIS A 24 -0.18 -58.47 7.02
N ALA A 25 -0.63 -59.58 7.61
CA ALA A 25 -0.22 -60.92 7.19
C ALA A 25 -0.76 -61.30 5.81
N LEU A 26 -1.98 -60.89 5.46
CA LEU A 26 -2.60 -61.12 4.15
C LEU A 26 -1.90 -60.32 3.03
N ASP A 27 -1.52 -59.07 3.29
CA ASP A 27 -0.75 -58.25 2.33
C ASP A 27 0.67 -58.78 2.14
N HIS A 28 1.34 -59.20 3.22
CA HIS A 28 2.66 -59.81 3.14
C HIS A 28 2.63 -61.16 2.39
N MET A 29 1.55 -61.94 2.53
CA MET A 29 1.34 -63.18 1.77
C MET A 29 1.00 -62.92 0.30
N ARG A 30 0.23 -61.86 -0.03
CA ARG A 30 -0.01 -61.42 -1.41
C ARG A 30 1.28 -60.99 -2.11
N LEU A 31 2.10 -60.16 -1.47
CA LEU A 31 3.39 -59.70 -2.01
C LEU A 31 4.40 -60.85 -2.19
N ALA A 32 4.45 -61.79 -1.25
CA ALA A 32 5.30 -62.98 -1.34
C ALA A 32 4.87 -63.94 -2.47
N SER A 33 3.60 -63.90 -2.90
CA SER A 33 3.10 -64.72 -4.01
C SER A 33 3.46 -64.14 -5.39
N THR A 34 3.68 -62.83 -5.49
CA THR A 34 4.02 -62.14 -6.75
C THR A 34 5.52 -62.11 -7.06
N SER A 35 6.42 -62.30 -6.08
CA SER A 35 7.86 -62.12 -6.27
C SER A 35 8.64 -63.35 -6.76
N SER A 36 8.00 -64.50 -6.98
CA SER A 36 8.71 -65.68 -7.50
C SER A 36 8.71 -65.70 -9.02
N LEU A 37 9.74 -65.10 -9.63
CA LEU A 37 10.10 -65.33 -11.04
C LEU A 37 10.40 -66.83 -11.29
N PRO A 38 10.10 -67.37 -12.49
CA PRO A 38 10.29 -68.78 -12.78
C PRO A 38 11.76 -69.11 -13.05
N LEU A 39 12.35 -69.98 -12.23
CA LEU A 39 13.64 -70.64 -12.51
C LEU A 39 13.41 -71.91 -13.38
N PRO A 40 14.39 -72.31 -14.22
CA PRO A 40 14.20 -73.33 -15.25
C PRO A 40 14.06 -74.75 -14.66
N PRO A 41 13.48 -75.71 -15.41
CA PRO A 41 12.99 -76.96 -14.83
C PRO A 41 14.14 -77.93 -14.58
N THR A 42 14.33 -78.34 -13.32
CA THR A 42 15.08 -79.57 -12.99
C THR A 42 14.10 -80.67 -12.59
N SER A 43 14.33 -81.85 -13.15
CA SER A 43 13.33 -82.89 -13.44
C SER A 43 12.87 -83.77 -12.26
N ASP A 44 13.13 -83.41 -11.01
CA ASP A 44 12.74 -84.24 -9.85
C ASP A 44 11.93 -83.52 -8.75
N SER A 45 11.47 -82.29 -8.97
CA SER A 45 10.75 -81.51 -7.94
C SER A 45 9.22 -81.46 -8.08
N ASN A 46 8.63 -82.18 -9.04
CA ASN A 46 7.23 -81.96 -9.44
C ASN A 46 6.16 -82.44 -8.45
N LYS A 47 6.46 -83.37 -7.52
CA LYS A 47 5.44 -83.85 -6.55
C LYS A 47 5.42 -83.04 -5.25
N ASP A 48 6.58 -82.66 -4.71
CA ASP A 48 6.66 -81.85 -3.49
C ASP A 48 6.32 -80.37 -3.75
N ASN A 49 6.65 -79.84 -4.94
CA ASN A 49 6.16 -78.52 -5.35
C ASN A 49 4.64 -78.52 -5.57
N ALA A 50 4.05 -79.58 -6.13
CA ALA A 50 2.60 -79.66 -6.34
C ALA A 50 1.81 -79.76 -5.02
N ALA A 51 2.31 -80.50 -4.03
CA ALA A 51 1.70 -80.58 -2.70
C ALA A 51 1.85 -79.27 -1.92
N SER A 52 3.03 -78.63 -1.98
CA SER A 52 3.27 -77.29 -1.40
C SER A 52 2.40 -76.20 -2.04
N LEU A 53 2.24 -76.23 -3.37
CA LEU A 53 1.33 -75.35 -4.10
C LEU A 53 -0.13 -75.61 -3.72
N SER A 54 -0.57 -76.87 -3.61
CA SER A 54 -1.93 -77.21 -3.20
C SER A 54 -2.26 -76.77 -1.78
N VAL A 55 -1.31 -76.89 -0.83
CA VAL A 55 -1.50 -76.39 0.55
C VAL A 55 -1.53 -74.87 0.57
N ARG A 56 -0.67 -74.21 -0.21
CA ARG A 56 -0.67 -72.75 -0.36
C ARG A 56 -1.99 -72.25 -0.97
N ASP A 57 -2.51 -72.94 -1.98
CA ASP A 57 -3.78 -72.59 -2.63
C ASP A 57 -4.98 -72.81 -1.69
N GLU A 58 -4.96 -73.86 -0.86
CA GLU A 58 -6.03 -74.11 0.11
C GLU A 58 -5.99 -73.11 1.28
N ILE A 59 -4.79 -72.74 1.76
CA ILE A 59 -4.62 -71.65 2.74
C ILE A 59 -5.11 -70.33 2.15
N ARG A 60 -4.75 -70.04 0.88
CA ARG A 60 -5.21 -68.85 0.17
C ARG A 60 -6.73 -68.82 0.07
N ARG A 61 -7.36 -69.94 -0.30
CA ARG A 61 -8.81 -70.08 -0.41
C ARG A 61 -9.52 -69.93 0.94
N SER A 62 -8.95 -70.47 2.02
CA SER A 62 -9.49 -70.30 3.39
C SER A 62 -9.38 -68.86 3.90
N CYS A 63 -8.25 -68.21 3.62
CA CYS A 63 -8.02 -66.79 3.88
C CYS A 63 -8.98 -65.89 3.07
N GLU A 64 -9.18 -66.18 1.79
CA GLU A 64 -10.14 -65.50 0.93
C GLU A 64 -11.56 -65.64 1.49
N LEU A 65 -12.00 -66.86 1.85
CA LEU A 65 -13.32 -67.10 2.47
C LEU A 65 -13.50 -66.34 3.79
N LYS A 66 -12.46 -66.27 4.63
CA LYS A 66 -12.51 -65.53 5.90
C LYS A 66 -12.55 -64.01 5.67
N ALA A 67 -11.80 -63.51 4.69
CA ALA A 67 -11.85 -62.11 4.29
C ALA A 67 -13.23 -61.71 3.76
N HIS A 68 -13.87 -62.55 2.93
CA HIS A 68 -15.24 -62.31 2.44
C HIS A 68 -16.27 -62.28 3.59
N ARG A 69 -16.13 -63.18 4.58
CA ARG A 69 -17.02 -63.16 5.77
C ARG A 69 -16.85 -61.90 6.62
N LEU A 70 -15.62 -61.43 6.79
CA LEU A 70 -15.33 -60.20 7.53
C LEU A 70 -15.79 -58.96 6.75
N HIS A 71 -15.65 -58.99 5.43
CA HIS A 71 -16.19 -57.98 4.52
C HIS A 71 -17.71 -57.82 4.71
N ASP A 72 -18.48 -58.91 4.61
CA ASP A 72 -19.94 -58.88 4.77
C ASP A 72 -20.37 -58.45 6.18
N LEU A 73 -19.63 -58.90 7.22
CA LEU A 73 -19.90 -58.52 8.60
C LEU A 73 -19.65 -57.02 8.84
N SER A 74 -18.60 -56.45 8.25
CA SER A 74 -18.32 -55.01 8.35
C SER A 74 -19.43 -54.16 7.73
N LEU A 75 -19.99 -54.58 6.59
CA LEU A 75 -21.12 -53.90 5.95
C LEU A 75 -22.40 -53.96 6.79
N VAL A 76 -22.63 -55.04 7.53
CA VAL A 76 -23.75 -55.15 8.49
C VAL A 76 -23.52 -54.24 9.69
N GLN A 77 -22.30 -54.18 10.22
CA GLN A 77 -21.95 -53.28 11.33
C GLN A 77 -22.11 -51.81 10.93
N LEU A 78 -21.65 -51.42 9.74
CA LEU A 78 -21.86 -50.08 9.19
C LEU A 78 -23.35 -49.75 9.08
N ARG A 79 -24.16 -50.68 8.53
CA ARG A 79 -25.61 -50.47 8.47
C ARG A 79 -26.22 -50.28 9.85
N HIS A 80 -25.76 -51.05 10.85
CA HIS A 80 -26.25 -50.90 12.21
C HIS A 80 -25.90 -49.53 12.80
N ALA A 81 -24.64 -49.12 12.69
CA ALA A 81 -24.17 -47.80 13.13
C ALA A 81 -24.93 -46.67 12.42
N CYS A 82 -25.25 -46.84 11.14
CA CYS A 82 -26.03 -45.88 10.35
C CYS A 82 -27.55 -45.92 10.61
N THR A 83 -28.05 -46.84 11.46
CA THR A 83 -29.50 -46.99 11.74
C THR A 83 -29.82 -46.75 13.21
N GLY A 84 -30.54 -45.68 13.51
CA GLY A 84 -31.01 -45.39 14.86
C GLY A 84 -31.55 -43.97 15.01
N PRO A 85 -32.23 -43.64 16.12
CA PRO A 85 -32.73 -42.29 16.39
C PRO A 85 -31.63 -41.30 16.78
N ASN A 86 -30.49 -41.79 17.30
CA ASN A 86 -29.32 -41.01 17.70
C ASN A 86 -28.06 -41.67 17.10
N VAL A 87 -27.80 -41.45 15.81
CA VAL A 87 -26.57 -41.96 15.20
C VAL A 87 -25.39 -41.10 15.64
N ASP A 88 -24.34 -41.75 16.16
CA ASP A 88 -23.06 -41.14 16.48
C ASP A 88 -22.18 -41.07 15.22
N VAL A 89 -21.67 -39.88 14.91
CA VAL A 89 -20.81 -39.63 13.74
C VAL A 89 -19.50 -40.39 13.88
N ASP A 90 -18.95 -40.48 15.10
CA ASP A 90 -17.68 -41.16 15.35
C ASP A 90 -17.82 -42.68 15.22
N GLU A 91 -18.96 -43.24 15.68
CA GLU A 91 -19.28 -44.66 15.51
C GLU A 91 -19.49 -45.03 14.03
N ALA A 92 -20.19 -44.18 13.27
CA ALA A 92 -20.38 -44.36 11.84
C ALA A 92 -19.06 -44.25 11.06
N LEU A 93 -18.20 -43.28 11.41
CA LEU A 93 -16.85 -43.12 10.83
C LEU A 93 -15.95 -44.31 11.13
N ALA A 94 -15.96 -44.80 12.39
CA ALA A 94 -15.20 -45.99 12.78
C ALA A 94 -15.68 -47.21 12.00
N ALA A 95 -16.99 -47.46 11.92
CA ALA A 95 -17.53 -48.58 11.15
C ALA A 95 -17.18 -48.48 9.65
N PHE A 96 -17.16 -47.26 9.10
CA PHE A 96 -16.75 -47.04 7.71
C PHE A 96 -15.24 -47.30 7.51
N MET A 97 -14.38 -46.87 8.43
CA MET A 97 -12.95 -47.20 8.42
C MET A 97 -12.70 -48.72 8.43
N HIS A 98 -13.49 -49.48 9.18
CA HIS A 98 -13.43 -50.94 9.17
C HIS A 98 -13.82 -51.52 7.79
N CYS A 99 -14.84 -50.98 7.14
CA CYS A 99 -15.18 -51.37 5.76
C CYS A 99 -14.06 -51.05 4.78
N VAL A 100 -13.40 -49.90 4.93
CA VAL A 100 -12.31 -49.46 4.04
C VAL A 100 -11.08 -50.35 4.17
N THR A 101 -10.66 -50.63 5.40
CA THR A 101 -9.51 -51.52 5.68
C THR A 101 -9.72 -52.95 5.19
N LEU A 102 -10.97 -53.40 5.07
CA LEU A 102 -11.34 -54.71 4.54
C LEU A 102 -11.63 -54.72 3.02
N GLY A 103 -11.45 -53.58 2.33
CA GLY A 103 -11.65 -53.47 0.88
C GLY A 103 -13.11 -53.33 0.43
N ALA A 104 -14.04 -53.08 1.36
CA ALA A 104 -15.47 -52.91 1.14
C ALA A 104 -15.90 -51.46 0.86
N ALA A 105 -14.94 -50.55 0.65
CA ALA A 105 -15.19 -49.09 0.60
C ALA A 105 -16.28 -48.69 -0.41
N ARG A 106 -16.32 -49.32 -1.58
CA ARG A 106 -17.31 -49.01 -2.64
C ARG A 106 -18.73 -49.46 -2.28
N ASP A 107 -18.87 -50.61 -1.63
CA ASP A 107 -20.17 -51.13 -1.19
C ASP A 107 -20.68 -50.39 0.05
N ALA A 108 -19.75 -49.93 0.89
CA ALA A 108 -20.00 -49.12 2.09
C ALA A 108 -20.31 -47.64 1.79
N ALA A 109 -19.86 -47.11 0.66
CA ALA A 109 -19.95 -45.68 0.32
C ALA A 109 -21.39 -45.16 0.35
N THR A 110 -22.32 -45.84 -0.32
CA THR A 110 -23.72 -45.40 -0.42
C THR A 110 -24.46 -45.34 0.93
N PRO A 111 -24.48 -46.41 1.76
CA PRO A 111 -25.16 -46.36 3.05
C PRO A 111 -24.51 -45.34 4.01
N PHE A 112 -23.18 -45.23 3.99
CA PHE A 112 -22.46 -44.27 4.81
C PHE A 112 -22.73 -42.81 4.39
N ALA A 113 -22.69 -42.53 3.08
CA ALA A 113 -23.01 -41.22 2.52
C ALA A 113 -24.43 -40.78 2.89
N SER A 114 -25.42 -41.68 2.76
CA SER A 114 -26.80 -41.38 3.13
C SER A 114 -26.97 -41.08 4.61
N CYS A 115 -26.23 -41.78 5.47
CA CYS A 115 -26.25 -41.56 6.91
C CYS A 115 -25.66 -40.19 7.28
N LEU A 116 -24.44 -39.90 6.83
CA LEU A 116 -23.78 -38.63 7.10
C LEU A 116 -24.55 -37.44 6.53
N HIS A 117 -25.09 -37.58 5.31
CA HIS A 117 -25.93 -36.55 4.70
C HIS A 117 -27.15 -36.25 5.57
N GLY A 118 -27.88 -37.27 6.05
CA GLY A 118 -29.04 -37.08 6.92
C GLY A 118 -28.70 -36.34 8.22
N LEU A 119 -27.60 -36.73 8.87
CA LEU A 119 -27.13 -36.08 10.10
C LEU A 119 -26.77 -34.61 9.86
N PHE A 120 -25.96 -34.35 8.84
CA PHE A 120 -25.54 -32.99 8.50
C PHE A 120 -26.73 -32.12 8.10
N THR A 121 -27.67 -32.63 7.29
CA THR A 121 -28.85 -31.88 6.86
C THR A 121 -29.74 -31.47 8.05
N VAL A 122 -29.95 -32.35 9.03
CA VAL A 122 -30.71 -32.00 10.25
C VAL A 122 -30.01 -30.87 11.03
N GLN A 123 -28.68 -30.96 11.20
CA GLN A 123 -27.91 -29.91 11.87
C GLN A 123 -27.94 -28.59 11.10
N ALA A 124 -27.79 -28.63 9.78
CA ALA A 124 -27.81 -27.45 8.92
C ALA A 124 -29.19 -26.76 8.90
N GLN A 125 -30.28 -27.55 8.89
CA GLN A 125 -31.65 -27.03 8.98
C GLN A 125 -31.90 -26.37 10.34
N ALA A 126 -31.48 -26.99 11.44
CA ALA A 126 -31.62 -26.40 12.77
C ALA A 126 -30.89 -25.05 12.89
N ARG A 127 -29.71 -24.91 12.25
CA ARG A 127 -28.97 -23.64 12.17
C ARG A 127 -29.75 -22.59 11.36
N LEU A 128 -30.32 -22.96 10.22
CA LEU A 128 -31.15 -22.06 9.42
C LEU A 128 -32.42 -21.62 10.15
N GLU A 129 -33.07 -22.52 10.89
CA GLU A 129 -34.21 -22.18 11.73
C GLU A 129 -33.84 -21.23 12.85
N ARG A 130 -32.69 -21.43 13.50
CA ARG A 130 -32.15 -20.49 14.51
C ARG A 130 -32.00 -19.09 13.92
N VAL A 131 -31.44 -18.97 12.71
CA VAL A 131 -31.31 -17.68 12.00
C VAL A 131 -32.69 -17.05 11.76
N ARG A 132 -33.69 -17.83 11.32
CA ARG A 132 -35.06 -17.34 11.10
C ARG A 132 -35.70 -16.86 12.41
N SER A 133 -35.47 -17.55 13.52
CA SER A 133 -35.96 -17.16 14.84
C SER A 133 -35.27 -15.87 15.33
N SER A 134 -33.94 -15.79 15.24
CA SER A 134 -33.17 -14.59 15.62
C SER A 134 -33.59 -13.38 14.79
N ARG A 135 -33.82 -13.56 13.49
CA ARG A 135 -34.34 -12.51 12.61
C ARG A 135 -35.69 -11.98 13.08
N ALA A 136 -36.60 -12.86 13.51
CA ALA A 136 -37.94 -12.47 13.96
C ALA A 136 -37.91 -11.69 15.29
N THR A 137 -36.88 -11.88 16.12
CA THR A 137 -36.72 -11.21 17.41
C THR A 137 -35.74 -10.04 17.38
N ALA A 138 -35.06 -9.81 16.26
CA ALA A 138 -34.03 -8.80 16.15
C ALA A 138 -34.60 -7.37 16.28
N HIS A 139 -33.98 -6.57 17.15
CA HIS A 139 -34.40 -5.20 17.39
C HIS A 139 -33.91 -4.28 16.28
N VAL A 140 -34.81 -3.46 15.74
CA VAL A 140 -34.50 -2.40 14.78
C VAL A 140 -34.07 -1.16 15.55
N ASN A 141 -32.85 -0.67 15.36
CA ASN A 141 -32.39 0.54 16.03
C ASN A 141 -33.12 1.80 15.50
N GLU A 142 -32.87 2.96 16.11
CA GLU A 142 -33.50 4.25 15.77
C GLU A 142 -33.31 4.65 14.30
N HIS A 143 -32.27 4.13 13.63
CA HIS A 143 -31.97 4.38 12.23
C HIS A 143 -32.50 3.30 11.26
N GLY A 144 -33.31 2.35 11.75
CA GLY A 144 -33.87 1.30 10.91
C GLY A 144 -32.91 0.14 10.60
N TYR A 145 -31.78 0.03 11.33
CA TYR A 145 -30.78 -1.03 11.17
C TYR A 145 -31.07 -2.19 12.13
N ILE A 146 -30.91 -3.40 11.60
CA ILE A 146 -30.98 -4.66 12.34
C ILE A 146 -29.54 -5.16 12.46
N ASP A 147 -29.11 -5.53 13.67
CA ASP A 147 -27.85 -6.25 13.88
C ASP A 147 -27.92 -7.59 13.15
N ARG A 148 -27.02 -7.80 12.17
CA ARG A 148 -27.01 -8.97 11.27
C ARG A 148 -25.89 -9.95 11.57
N VAL A 149 -25.16 -9.77 12.68
CA VAL A 149 -24.02 -10.64 13.05
C VAL A 149 -24.42 -12.12 13.10
N PHE A 150 -25.64 -12.44 13.53
CA PHE A 150 -26.14 -13.82 13.59
C PHE A 150 -26.17 -14.54 12.22
N TYR A 151 -26.26 -13.82 11.09
CA TYR A 151 -26.14 -14.42 9.76
C TYR A 151 -24.72 -14.89 9.48
N VAL A 152 -23.76 -14.05 9.88
CA VAL A 152 -22.32 -14.27 9.68
C VAL A 152 -21.83 -15.45 10.52
N GLU A 153 -22.22 -15.47 11.80
CA GLU A 153 -21.91 -16.57 12.73
C GLU A 153 -22.51 -17.90 12.24
N ALA A 154 -23.79 -17.91 11.88
CA ALA A 154 -24.46 -19.13 11.42
C ALA A 154 -23.87 -19.67 10.11
N LEU A 155 -23.48 -18.79 9.19
CA LEU A 155 -22.81 -19.19 7.95
C LEU A 155 -21.42 -19.80 8.24
N SER A 156 -20.66 -19.18 9.15
CA SER A 156 -19.36 -19.72 9.58
C SER A 156 -19.53 -21.09 10.24
N GLU A 157 -20.46 -21.23 11.19
CA GLU A 157 -20.74 -22.52 11.84
C GLU A 157 -21.13 -23.60 10.83
N LEU A 158 -21.99 -23.26 9.86
CA LEU A 158 -22.43 -24.16 8.79
C LEU A 158 -21.24 -24.71 7.99
N VAL A 159 -20.40 -23.81 7.48
CA VAL A 159 -19.24 -24.15 6.66
C VAL A 159 -18.19 -24.92 7.47
N THR A 160 -17.87 -24.47 8.69
CA THR A 160 -16.92 -25.18 9.56
C THR A 160 -17.37 -26.60 9.85
N GLY A 161 -18.65 -26.81 10.19
CA GLY A 161 -19.17 -28.16 10.42
C GLY A 161 -19.10 -29.06 9.18
N ALA A 162 -19.33 -28.51 7.98
CA ALA A 162 -19.14 -29.27 6.74
C ALA A 162 -17.67 -29.64 6.53
N THR A 163 -16.76 -28.68 6.71
CA THR A 163 -15.31 -28.85 6.58
C THR A 163 -14.76 -29.90 7.54
N GLU A 164 -15.19 -29.90 8.81
CA GLU A 164 -14.79 -30.89 9.82
C GLU A 164 -15.19 -32.31 9.43
N ILE A 165 -16.45 -32.52 9.03
CA ILE A 165 -16.94 -33.84 8.61
C ILE A 165 -16.21 -34.31 7.35
N MET A 166 -16.04 -33.41 6.37
CA MET A 166 -15.36 -33.76 5.12
C MET A 166 -13.89 -34.14 5.34
N ASN A 167 -13.17 -33.44 6.23
CA ASN A 167 -11.80 -33.80 6.61
C ASN A 167 -11.74 -35.16 7.30
N ALA A 168 -12.63 -35.41 8.27
CA ALA A 168 -12.69 -36.68 8.97
C ALA A 168 -12.92 -37.87 8.01
N VAL A 169 -13.73 -37.68 6.96
CA VAL A 169 -13.93 -38.69 5.92
C VAL A 169 -12.70 -38.83 5.01
N ALA A 170 -12.06 -37.71 4.63
CA ALA A 170 -10.86 -37.70 3.79
C ALA A 170 -9.66 -38.38 4.47
N ASP A 171 -9.56 -38.31 5.80
CA ASP A 171 -8.54 -39.02 6.58
C ASP A 171 -8.74 -40.55 6.54
N VAL A 172 -9.96 -41.02 6.32
CA VAL A 172 -10.31 -42.45 6.31
C VAL A 172 -10.17 -43.07 4.90
N VAL A 173 -10.49 -42.33 3.84
CA VAL A 173 -10.53 -42.86 2.45
C VAL A 173 -9.78 -41.98 1.46
N GLN A 174 -8.82 -42.58 0.76
CA GLN A 174 -8.07 -41.93 -0.33
C GLN A 174 -8.57 -42.31 -1.74
N ASP A 175 -9.49 -43.29 -1.87
CA ASP A 175 -10.09 -43.65 -3.17
C ASP A 175 -11.01 -42.53 -3.66
N THR A 176 -10.52 -41.72 -4.62
CA THR A 176 -11.20 -40.53 -5.17
C THR A 176 -12.67 -40.74 -5.55
N PRO A 177 -13.08 -41.79 -6.29
CA PRO A 177 -14.49 -42.03 -6.60
C PRO A 177 -15.36 -42.27 -5.35
N VAL A 178 -14.84 -42.97 -4.33
CA VAL A 178 -15.56 -43.23 -3.08
C VAL A 178 -15.66 -41.96 -2.26
N LEU A 179 -14.56 -41.20 -2.15
CA LEU A 179 -14.53 -39.92 -1.47
C LEU A 179 -15.57 -38.97 -2.08
N ARG A 180 -15.57 -38.82 -3.42
CA ARG A 180 -16.56 -38.01 -4.13
C ARG A 180 -18.00 -38.45 -3.84
N GLN A 181 -18.26 -39.76 -3.86
CA GLN A 181 -19.59 -40.30 -3.60
C GLN A 181 -20.11 -39.97 -2.18
N VAL A 182 -19.22 -39.92 -1.19
CA VAL A 182 -19.57 -39.61 0.21
C VAL A 182 -19.68 -38.11 0.46
N LEU A 183 -18.78 -37.30 -0.12
CA LEU A 183 -18.72 -35.87 0.15
C LEU A 183 -19.73 -35.03 -0.65
N GLU A 184 -20.10 -35.45 -1.87
CA GLU A 184 -20.98 -34.67 -2.76
C GLU A 184 -22.35 -34.33 -2.12
N PRO A 185 -23.05 -35.26 -1.43
CA PRO A 185 -24.32 -34.94 -0.76
C PRO A 185 -24.17 -33.94 0.40
N ILE A 186 -23.03 -33.99 1.12
CA ILE A 186 -22.73 -33.05 2.21
C ILE A 186 -22.49 -31.66 1.61
N HIS A 187 -21.69 -31.58 0.55
CA HIS A 187 -21.44 -30.34 -0.18
C HIS A 187 -22.74 -29.73 -0.69
N ALA A 188 -23.59 -30.52 -1.36
CA ALA A 188 -24.86 -30.05 -1.89
C ALA A 188 -25.78 -29.46 -0.81
N SER A 189 -25.90 -30.13 0.34
CA SER A 189 -26.71 -29.62 1.47
C SER A 189 -26.11 -28.34 2.07
N CYS A 190 -24.79 -28.29 2.24
CA CYS A 190 -24.10 -27.10 2.76
C CYS A 190 -24.28 -25.91 1.81
N ALA A 191 -24.07 -26.13 0.51
CA ALA A 191 -24.21 -25.10 -0.51
C ALA A 191 -25.65 -24.56 -0.57
N GLU A 192 -26.66 -25.43 -0.54
CA GLU A 192 -28.06 -25.02 -0.53
C GLU A 192 -28.39 -24.14 0.69
N MET A 193 -28.02 -24.60 1.89
CA MET A 193 -28.32 -23.87 3.13
C MET A 193 -27.55 -22.54 3.21
N ALA A 194 -26.28 -22.53 2.81
CA ALA A 194 -25.47 -21.31 2.75
C ALA A 194 -26.08 -20.27 1.81
N LEU A 195 -26.51 -20.68 0.62
CA LEU A 195 -27.16 -19.77 -0.34
C LEU A 195 -28.51 -19.25 0.17
N GLN A 196 -29.29 -20.07 0.88
CA GLN A 196 -30.52 -19.61 1.53
C GLN A 196 -30.23 -18.57 2.61
N MET A 197 -29.19 -18.76 3.44
CA MET A 197 -28.77 -17.77 4.45
C MET A 197 -28.33 -16.46 3.81
N VAL A 198 -27.49 -16.52 2.76
CA VAL A 198 -27.06 -15.34 1.98
C VAL A 198 -28.26 -14.61 1.37
N GLN A 199 -29.24 -15.33 0.86
CA GLN A 199 -30.45 -14.74 0.28
C GLN A 199 -31.31 -14.03 1.33
N LEU A 200 -31.46 -14.60 2.53
CA LEU A 200 -32.15 -13.95 3.64
C LEU A 200 -31.43 -12.67 4.07
N TYR A 201 -30.11 -12.76 4.26
CA TYR A 201 -29.26 -11.61 4.57
C TYR A 201 -29.39 -10.50 3.51
N ALA A 202 -29.28 -10.83 2.23
CA ALA A 202 -29.37 -9.86 1.13
C ALA A 202 -30.73 -9.14 1.08
N GLY A 203 -31.80 -9.83 1.49
CA GLY A 203 -33.14 -9.27 1.65
C GLY A 203 -33.19 -8.23 2.78
N ASP A 204 -32.72 -8.61 3.97
CA ASP A 204 -32.75 -7.75 5.16
C ASP A 204 -31.83 -6.54 5.03
N ALA A 205 -30.63 -6.74 4.47
CA ALA A 205 -29.68 -5.68 4.21
C ALA A 205 -30.09 -4.75 3.05
N ARG A 206 -31.21 -5.05 2.37
CA ARG A 206 -31.69 -4.32 1.18
C ARG A 206 -30.60 -4.19 0.10
N MET A 207 -29.79 -5.22 -0.08
CA MET A 207 -28.61 -5.23 -0.96
C MET A 207 -28.94 -4.75 -2.38
N LYS A 208 -30.08 -5.18 -2.94
CA LYS A 208 -30.55 -4.74 -4.27
C LYS A 208 -30.82 -3.24 -4.36
N ALA A 209 -31.19 -2.58 -3.27
CA ALA A 209 -31.43 -1.14 -3.26
C ALA A 209 -30.10 -0.38 -3.29
N TRP A 210 -29.11 -0.84 -2.51
CA TRP A 210 -27.75 -0.31 -2.56
C TRP A 210 -27.12 -0.52 -3.93
N GLU A 211 -27.26 -1.71 -4.51
CA GLU A 211 -26.71 -2.01 -5.84
C GLU A 211 -27.30 -1.10 -6.92
N ARG A 212 -28.63 -0.89 -6.90
CA ARG A 212 -29.29 0.05 -7.82
C ARG A 212 -28.80 1.48 -7.62
N ARG A 213 -28.60 1.91 -6.37
CA ARG A 213 -28.07 3.24 -6.04
C ARG A 213 -26.63 3.42 -6.55
N ALA A 214 -25.77 2.45 -6.31
CA ALA A 214 -24.38 2.46 -6.77
C ALA A 214 -24.29 2.49 -8.31
N LYS A 215 -25.10 1.68 -9.00
CA LYS A 215 -25.18 1.67 -10.48
C LYS A 215 -25.69 3.00 -11.03
N ALA A 216 -26.77 3.54 -10.46
CA ALA A 216 -27.29 4.84 -10.87
C ALA A 216 -26.26 5.96 -10.70
N GLN A 217 -25.45 5.92 -9.63
CA GLN A 217 -24.37 6.88 -9.43
C GLN A 217 -23.24 6.70 -10.46
N ALA A 218 -22.91 5.46 -10.81
CA ALA A 218 -21.90 5.15 -11.82
C ALA A 218 -22.31 5.54 -13.25
N GLU A 219 -23.61 5.64 -13.53
CA GLU A 219 -24.16 6.05 -14.83
C GLU A 219 -24.29 7.57 -15.00
N ARG A 220 -24.26 8.35 -13.91
CA ARG A 220 -24.35 9.82 -13.96
C ARG A 220 -23.14 10.44 -14.65
N ASP A 221 -23.30 11.61 -15.26
CA ASP A 221 -22.17 12.37 -15.79
C ASP A 221 -21.24 12.85 -14.66
N SER A 222 -19.94 12.99 -14.95
CA SER A 222 -18.91 13.37 -13.96
C SER A 222 -19.27 14.63 -13.16
N ARG A 223 -19.87 15.64 -13.81
CA ARG A 223 -20.31 16.89 -13.18
C ARG A 223 -21.49 16.74 -12.23
N GLU A 224 -22.38 15.77 -12.47
CA GLU A 224 -23.52 15.50 -11.60
C GLU A 224 -23.11 14.66 -10.39
N ARG A 225 -22.07 13.82 -10.55
CA ARG A 225 -21.48 13.05 -9.43
C ARG A 225 -20.89 13.99 -8.38
N GLU A 226 -20.21 15.05 -8.79
CA GLU A 226 -19.56 16.03 -7.89
C GLU A 226 -20.55 16.82 -7.01
N ALA A 227 -21.80 17.02 -7.48
CA ALA A 227 -22.76 17.90 -6.82
C ALA A 227 -23.58 17.24 -5.70
N GLN A 228 -23.65 15.91 -5.63
CA GLN A 228 -24.50 15.19 -4.68
C GLN A 228 -23.68 14.21 -3.84
N VAL A 229 -23.19 14.69 -2.70
CA VAL A 229 -22.49 13.89 -1.68
C VAL A 229 -23.51 13.14 -0.82
N GLU A 230 -23.26 11.86 -0.58
CA GLU A 230 -24.10 11.04 0.30
C GLU A 230 -24.09 11.51 1.77
N ALA A 231 -25.23 11.29 2.44
CA ALA A 231 -25.39 11.60 3.86
C ALA A 231 -24.48 10.72 4.74
N ASP A 232 -24.08 11.22 5.92
CA ASP A 232 -23.20 10.49 6.85
C ASP A 232 -23.82 9.17 7.30
N GLU A 233 -25.12 9.17 7.62
CA GLU A 233 -25.78 7.97 8.07
C GLU A 233 -25.80 6.91 6.96
N SER A 234 -25.97 7.32 5.69
CA SER A 234 -25.91 6.42 4.54
C SER A 234 -24.52 5.79 4.38
N LEU A 235 -23.45 6.57 4.55
CA LEU A 235 -22.06 6.09 4.43
C LEU A 235 -21.68 5.15 5.57
N GLN A 236 -22.08 5.45 6.81
CA GLN A 236 -21.88 4.55 7.95
C GLN A 236 -22.63 3.23 7.76
N MET A 237 -23.86 3.29 7.23
CA MET A 237 -24.68 2.10 7.01
C MET A 237 -24.12 1.19 5.92
N ILE A 238 -23.61 1.74 4.82
CA ILE A 238 -22.96 0.92 3.79
C ILE A 238 -21.61 0.39 4.28
N ASP A 239 -20.87 1.16 5.08
CA ASP A 239 -19.58 0.73 5.65
C ASP A 239 -19.73 -0.52 6.54
N LEU A 240 -20.70 -0.51 7.48
CA LEU A 240 -21.04 -1.69 8.29
C LEU A 240 -21.49 -2.88 7.43
N PHE A 241 -22.29 -2.60 6.41
CA PHE A 241 -22.76 -3.62 5.49
C PHE A 241 -21.62 -4.25 4.68
N LEU A 242 -20.62 -3.46 4.26
CA LEU A 242 -19.45 -3.95 3.53
C LEU A 242 -18.57 -4.83 4.42
N ASP A 243 -18.42 -4.52 5.71
CA ASP A 243 -17.70 -5.37 6.67
C ASP A 243 -18.37 -6.75 6.79
N GLU A 244 -19.71 -6.78 6.93
CA GLU A 244 -20.50 -8.01 6.97
C GLU A 244 -20.37 -8.84 5.67
N VAL A 245 -20.51 -8.21 4.50
CA VAL A 245 -20.43 -8.90 3.20
C VAL A 245 -19.02 -9.42 2.93
N ALA A 246 -17.98 -8.64 3.22
CA ALA A 246 -16.59 -9.07 3.05
C ALA A 246 -16.31 -10.33 3.88
N PHE A 247 -16.82 -10.39 5.11
CA PHE A 247 -16.70 -11.59 5.94
C PHE A 247 -17.44 -12.78 5.30
N MET A 248 -18.69 -12.61 4.86
CA MET A 248 -19.46 -13.69 4.23
C MET A 248 -18.74 -14.21 2.98
N ILE A 249 -18.21 -13.33 2.14
CA ILE A 249 -17.41 -13.70 0.97
C ILE A 249 -16.17 -14.50 1.40
N ARG A 250 -15.43 -14.03 2.41
CA ARG A 250 -14.26 -14.74 2.94
C ARG A 250 -14.60 -16.18 3.31
N VAL A 251 -15.66 -16.40 4.09
CA VAL A 251 -16.08 -17.75 4.50
C VAL A 251 -16.41 -18.63 3.29
N LEU A 252 -17.17 -18.11 2.33
CA LEU A 252 -17.58 -18.86 1.13
C LEU A 252 -16.42 -19.17 0.18
N VAL A 253 -15.49 -18.23 0.03
CA VAL A 253 -14.27 -18.40 -0.78
C VAL A 253 -13.33 -19.40 -0.12
N SER A 254 -13.11 -19.30 1.20
CA SER A 254 -12.32 -20.27 1.95
C SER A 254 -12.88 -21.69 1.83
N TYR A 255 -14.21 -21.84 1.88
CA TYR A 255 -14.86 -23.13 1.62
C TYR A 255 -14.62 -23.63 0.20
N THR A 256 -14.71 -22.76 -0.80
CA THR A 256 -14.44 -23.12 -2.21
C THR A 256 -13.01 -23.59 -2.41
N THR A 257 -12.04 -22.92 -1.79
CA THR A 257 -10.62 -23.33 -1.81
C THR A 257 -10.43 -24.67 -1.10
N PHE A 258 -11.08 -24.86 0.06
CA PHE A 258 -11.06 -26.12 0.80
C PHE A 258 -11.57 -27.29 -0.04
N LEU A 259 -12.70 -27.14 -0.74
CA LEU A 259 -13.27 -28.21 -1.57
C LEU A 259 -12.25 -28.71 -2.61
N LYS A 260 -11.51 -27.80 -3.25
CA LYS A 260 -10.45 -28.15 -4.20
C LYS A 260 -9.31 -28.94 -3.55
N THR A 261 -8.98 -28.66 -2.29
CA THR A 261 -7.93 -29.38 -1.56
C THR A 261 -8.34 -30.79 -1.15
N VAL A 262 -9.62 -31.02 -0.85
CA VAL A 262 -10.12 -32.33 -0.42
C VAL A 262 -10.47 -33.24 -1.59
N CYS A 263 -11.13 -32.70 -2.63
CA CYS A 263 -11.46 -33.45 -3.84
C CYS A 263 -11.64 -32.50 -5.03
N GLU A 264 -10.69 -32.50 -5.96
CA GLU A 264 -10.61 -31.53 -7.09
C GLU A 264 -11.88 -31.43 -7.95
N ASP A 265 -12.64 -32.52 -8.09
CA ASP A 265 -13.85 -32.58 -8.94
C ASP A 265 -15.17 -32.37 -8.16
N LEU A 266 -15.13 -32.13 -6.84
CA LEU A 266 -16.34 -32.04 -6.03
C LEU A 266 -17.19 -30.82 -6.45
N GLY A 267 -18.45 -31.05 -6.81
CA GLY A 267 -19.36 -30.01 -7.32
C GLY A 267 -19.21 -29.61 -8.81
N THR A 268 -18.44 -30.37 -9.62
CA THR A 268 -18.22 -30.04 -11.06
C THR A 268 -19.16 -30.75 -12.05
N GLN A 269 -19.76 -31.90 -11.69
CA GLN A 269 -20.38 -32.82 -12.66
C GLN A 269 -21.90 -32.71 -12.83
N ASN A 270 -22.62 -32.08 -11.90
CA ASN A 270 -24.04 -31.82 -12.08
C ASN A 270 -24.24 -30.41 -12.62
N ALA A 271 -25.36 -30.17 -13.31
CA ALA A 271 -25.76 -28.90 -13.93
C ALA A 271 -25.96 -27.71 -12.93
N GLN A 272 -25.22 -27.71 -11.83
CA GLN A 272 -25.15 -26.79 -10.71
C GLN A 272 -23.73 -26.24 -10.58
N CYS A 273 -23.33 -25.47 -11.60
CA CYS A 273 -22.41 -24.32 -11.44
C CYS A 273 -22.97 -23.26 -10.46
N GLY A 274 -23.98 -23.57 -9.65
CA GLY A 274 -24.78 -22.61 -8.88
C GLY A 274 -24.05 -22.02 -7.68
N PHE A 275 -23.34 -22.83 -6.87
CA PHE A 275 -22.70 -22.30 -5.66
C PHE A 275 -21.58 -21.33 -5.99
N GLN A 276 -20.58 -21.76 -6.77
CA GLN A 276 -19.47 -20.90 -7.16
C GLN A 276 -19.93 -19.68 -7.97
N MET A 277 -20.90 -19.85 -8.89
CA MET A 277 -21.49 -18.71 -9.62
C MET A 277 -22.17 -17.72 -8.68
N LYS A 278 -22.92 -18.19 -7.69
CA LYS A 278 -23.60 -17.32 -6.71
C LYS A 278 -22.61 -16.62 -5.77
N VAL A 279 -21.52 -17.29 -5.38
CA VAL A 279 -20.41 -16.66 -4.65
C VAL A 279 -19.78 -15.57 -5.52
N GLN A 280 -19.52 -15.84 -6.80
CA GLN A 280 -19.02 -14.84 -7.74
C GLN A 280 -19.99 -13.66 -7.97
N GLU A 281 -21.30 -13.93 -8.07
CA GLU A 281 -22.33 -12.88 -8.14
C GLU A 281 -22.32 -11.99 -6.89
N LEU A 282 -22.25 -12.58 -5.69
CA LEU A 282 -22.14 -11.84 -4.43
C LEU A 282 -20.87 -10.98 -4.40
N THR A 283 -19.73 -11.55 -4.81
CA THR A 283 -18.47 -10.82 -4.94
C THR A 283 -18.57 -9.67 -5.93
N GLY A 284 -19.25 -9.86 -7.06
CA GLY A 284 -19.49 -8.80 -8.05
C GLY A 284 -20.31 -7.64 -7.46
N VAL A 285 -21.36 -7.95 -6.68
CA VAL A 285 -22.14 -6.93 -5.98
C VAL A 285 -21.28 -6.19 -4.94
N TYR A 286 -20.49 -6.91 -4.16
CA TYR A 286 -19.55 -6.32 -3.21
C TYR A 286 -18.60 -5.31 -3.87
N VAL A 287 -17.97 -5.68 -5.00
CA VAL A 287 -17.04 -4.79 -5.72
C VAL A 287 -17.72 -3.49 -6.15
N VAL A 288 -18.97 -3.57 -6.66
CA VAL A 288 -19.74 -2.39 -7.05
C VAL A 288 -20.03 -1.48 -5.85
N LEU A 289 -20.36 -2.07 -4.70
CA LEU A 289 -20.71 -1.33 -3.48
C LEU A 289 -19.49 -0.73 -2.78
N GLU A 290 -18.39 -1.45 -2.70
CA GLU A 290 -17.12 -0.96 -2.16
C GLU A 290 -16.59 0.21 -3.00
N ARG A 291 -16.65 0.10 -4.33
CA ARG A 291 -16.31 1.21 -5.23
C ARG A 291 -17.20 2.43 -4.98
N PHE A 292 -18.51 2.25 -4.84
CA PHE A 292 -19.42 3.36 -4.51
C PHE A 292 -19.05 4.01 -3.17
N TYR A 293 -18.79 3.21 -2.13
CA TYR A 293 -18.37 3.69 -0.81
C TYR A 293 -17.07 4.51 -0.88
N VAL A 294 -16.03 4.00 -1.55
CA VAL A 294 -14.75 4.69 -1.72
C VAL A 294 -14.96 6.05 -2.36
N PHE A 295 -15.64 6.12 -3.50
CA PHE A 295 -15.82 7.37 -4.23
C PHE A 295 -16.63 8.39 -3.44
N GLN A 296 -17.74 7.98 -2.80
CA GLN A 296 -18.56 8.90 -2.01
C GLN A 296 -17.85 9.36 -0.73
N SER A 297 -17.07 8.50 -0.09
CA SER A 297 -16.32 8.86 1.12
C SER A 297 -15.17 9.80 0.80
N VAL A 298 -14.42 9.56 -0.28
CA VAL A 298 -13.37 10.47 -0.74
C VAL A 298 -13.96 11.81 -1.15
N GLN A 299 -15.04 11.83 -1.95
CA GLN A 299 -15.73 13.06 -2.32
C GLN A 299 -16.25 13.83 -1.10
N LYS A 300 -16.74 13.13 -0.09
CA LYS A 300 -17.16 13.77 1.15
C LYS A 300 -16.00 14.40 1.90
N ALA A 301 -14.91 13.66 2.07
CA ALA A 301 -13.68 14.15 2.70
C ALA A 301 -13.17 15.42 1.99
N THR A 302 -13.22 15.45 0.66
CA THR A 302 -12.84 16.65 -0.09
C THR A 302 -13.81 17.80 0.16
N VAL A 303 -15.12 17.57 0.29
CA VAL A 303 -16.09 18.65 0.58
C VAL A 303 -15.97 19.19 2.00
N ILE A 304 -15.71 18.37 3.00
CA ILE A 304 -15.63 18.79 4.41
C ILE A 304 -14.22 19.20 4.88
N ALA A 305 -13.22 19.14 3.99
CA ALA A 305 -11.83 19.34 4.39
C ALA A 305 -11.58 20.67 5.13
N GLU A 306 -10.87 20.58 6.25
CA GLU A 306 -10.49 21.70 7.12
C GLU A 306 -8.98 21.71 7.37
N PRO A 307 -8.37 22.88 7.67
CA PRO A 307 -6.98 22.93 8.12
C PRO A 307 -6.80 22.24 9.47
N GLN A 308 -5.84 21.32 9.54
CA GLN A 308 -5.47 20.57 10.74
C GLN A 308 -4.00 20.83 11.07
N GLU A 309 -3.70 21.03 12.35
CA GLU A 309 -2.33 21.21 12.84
C GLU A 309 -1.69 19.84 13.13
N LEU A 310 -0.64 19.50 12.40
CA LEU A 310 0.10 18.24 12.58
C LEU A 310 1.14 18.36 13.70
N GLU A 311 1.89 19.45 13.66
CA GLU A 311 2.90 19.86 14.64
C GLU A 311 2.74 21.37 14.87
N PRO A 312 3.28 21.94 15.98
CA PRO A 312 3.14 23.37 16.25
C PRO A 312 3.57 24.25 15.07
N GLY A 313 2.60 24.90 14.42
CA GLY A 313 2.78 25.76 13.24
C GLY A 313 2.75 25.07 11.88
N VAL A 314 2.71 23.73 11.81
CA VAL A 314 2.68 22.94 10.57
C VAL A 314 1.24 22.49 10.30
N TYR A 315 0.62 23.08 9.29
CA TYR A 315 -0.76 22.77 8.89
C TYR A 315 -0.81 21.85 7.67
N VAL A 316 -1.78 20.94 7.68
CA VAL A 316 -2.15 20.01 6.61
C VAL A 316 -3.67 20.03 6.45
N SER A 317 -4.19 19.74 5.26
CA SER A 317 -5.64 19.58 5.06
C SER A 317 -6.12 18.24 5.61
N SER A 318 -7.22 18.22 6.37
CA SER A 318 -7.80 16.99 6.95
C SER A 318 -8.13 15.92 5.90
N VAL A 319 -8.33 16.34 4.64
CA VAL A 319 -8.53 15.43 3.49
C VAL A 319 -7.46 14.36 3.37
N VAL A 320 -6.22 14.66 3.80
CA VAL A 320 -5.10 13.72 3.74
C VAL A 320 -5.34 12.55 4.70
N GLU A 321 -5.73 12.85 5.94
CA GLU A 321 -6.04 11.83 6.95
C GLU A 321 -7.29 11.04 6.56
N ASP A 322 -8.38 11.74 6.22
CA ASP A 322 -9.67 11.13 5.87
C ASP A 322 -9.57 10.18 4.68
N VAL A 323 -8.93 10.61 3.59
CA VAL A 323 -8.75 9.77 2.39
C VAL A 323 -7.80 8.61 2.69
N SER A 324 -6.73 8.84 3.45
CA SER A 324 -5.83 7.76 3.85
C SER A 324 -6.54 6.67 4.65
N PHE A 325 -7.46 7.06 5.55
CA PHE A 325 -8.24 6.14 6.36
C PHE A 325 -9.21 5.33 5.49
N VAL A 326 -9.99 6.00 4.64
CA VAL A 326 -10.98 5.35 3.75
C VAL A 326 -10.32 4.33 2.83
N LEU A 327 -9.22 4.70 2.16
CA LEU A 327 -8.55 3.83 1.19
C LEU A 327 -7.85 2.65 1.87
N ASN A 328 -7.19 2.87 3.03
CA ASN A 328 -6.63 1.77 3.81
C ASN A 328 -7.72 0.80 4.29
N LYS A 329 -8.87 1.31 4.73
CA LYS A 329 -10.00 0.48 5.19
C LYS A 329 -10.55 -0.37 4.05
N ALA A 330 -10.80 0.22 2.89
CA ALA A 330 -11.29 -0.49 1.71
C ALA A 330 -10.30 -1.56 1.22
N PHE A 331 -9.00 -1.25 1.19
CA PHE A 331 -7.96 -2.23 0.87
C PHE A 331 -7.92 -3.37 1.88
N TYR A 332 -7.95 -3.06 3.18
CA TYR A 332 -7.96 -4.06 4.23
C TYR A 332 -9.16 -5.00 4.11
N ARG A 333 -10.38 -4.47 3.92
CA ARG A 333 -11.59 -5.27 3.66
C ARG A 333 -11.43 -6.17 2.44
N ALA A 334 -10.94 -5.64 1.32
CA ALA A 334 -10.72 -6.42 0.11
C ALA A 334 -9.71 -7.55 0.32
N SER A 335 -8.65 -7.31 1.11
CA SER A 335 -7.65 -8.33 1.44
C SER A 335 -8.23 -9.49 2.26
N GLN A 336 -9.27 -9.22 3.07
CA GLN A 336 -9.96 -10.26 3.85
C GLN A 336 -10.79 -11.19 2.97
N CYS A 337 -11.25 -10.76 1.80
CA CYS A 337 -12.02 -11.62 0.89
C CYS A 337 -11.20 -12.81 0.33
N MET A 338 -9.86 -12.79 0.47
CA MET A 338 -8.94 -13.85 0.02
C MET A 338 -9.14 -14.24 -1.45
N ASN A 339 -9.44 -13.24 -2.29
CA ASN A 339 -9.71 -13.43 -3.71
C ASN A 339 -8.94 -12.41 -4.54
N TYR A 340 -8.08 -12.89 -5.43
CA TYR A 340 -7.20 -12.08 -6.27
C TYR A 340 -7.97 -11.05 -7.10
N HIS A 341 -9.01 -11.48 -7.82
CA HIS A 341 -9.79 -10.60 -8.69
C HIS A 341 -10.57 -9.54 -7.90
N THR A 342 -11.04 -9.87 -6.70
CA THR A 342 -11.67 -8.89 -5.80
C THR A 342 -10.67 -7.85 -5.37
N ALA A 343 -9.50 -8.26 -4.86
CA ALA A 343 -8.46 -7.35 -4.43
C ALA A 343 -7.99 -6.43 -5.57
N LEU A 344 -7.70 -6.99 -6.75
CA LEU A 344 -7.34 -6.22 -7.94
C LEU A 344 -8.42 -5.21 -8.32
N SER A 345 -9.69 -5.61 -8.37
CA SER A 345 -10.79 -4.70 -8.73
C SER A 345 -10.95 -3.55 -7.73
N ILE A 346 -10.76 -3.81 -6.43
CA ILE A 346 -10.79 -2.74 -5.42
C ILE A 346 -9.58 -1.83 -5.56
N VAL A 347 -8.36 -2.37 -5.72
CA VAL A 347 -7.15 -1.53 -5.90
C VAL A 347 -7.28 -0.64 -7.13
N ILE A 348 -7.83 -1.13 -8.24
CA ILE A 348 -8.14 -0.30 -9.42
C ILE A 348 -9.09 0.85 -9.03
N ALA A 349 -10.12 0.59 -8.24
CA ALA A 349 -11.02 1.64 -7.75
C ALA A 349 -10.34 2.63 -6.80
N LEU A 350 -9.37 2.20 -5.99
CA LEU A 350 -8.58 3.08 -5.12
C LEU A 350 -7.70 4.02 -5.95
N VAL A 351 -6.99 3.50 -6.95
CA VAL A 351 -6.13 4.29 -7.85
C VAL A 351 -6.96 5.29 -8.64
N ASP A 352 -8.11 4.87 -9.17
CA ASP A 352 -9.04 5.74 -9.88
C ASP A 352 -9.58 6.85 -8.95
N ALA A 353 -9.88 6.56 -7.68
CA ALA A 353 -10.28 7.59 -6.72
C ALA A 353 -9.12 8.56 -6.36
N LEU A 354 -7.89 8.06 -6.30
CA LEU A 354 -6.70 8.90 -6.10
C LEU A 354 -6.52 9.87 -7.27
N GLU A 355 -6.64 9.38 -8.50
CA GLU A 355 -6.44 10.16 -9.73
C GLU A 355 -7.60 11.14 -9.99
N SER A 356 -8.85 10.67 -9.93
CA SER A 356 -10.01 11.43 -10.37
C SER A 356 -10.59 12.39 -9.32
N LEU A 357 -10.37 12.13 -8.03
CA LEU A 357 -10.95 12.94 -6.94
C LEU A 357 -9.87 13.56 -6.04
N TYR A 358 -8.93 12.75 -5.56
CA TYR A 358 -8.00 13.18 -4.52
C TYR A 358 -6.92 14.13 -5.03
N LEU A 359 -6.23 13.79 -6.12
CA LEU A 359 -5.20 14.64 -6.72
C LEU A 359 -5.77 16.03 -7.13
N PRO A 360 -6.92 16.13 -7.82
CA PRO A 360 -7.57 17.41 -8.07
C PRO A 360 -7.92 18.18 -6.80
N ALA A 361 -8.36 17.50 -5.74
CA ALA A 361 -8.69 18.15 -4.49
C ALA A 361 -7.47 18.80 -3.81
N ILE A 362 -6.30 18.16 -3.88
CA ILE A 362 -5.03 18.74 -3.38
C ILE A 362 -4.64 19.97 -4.21
N LEU A 363 -4.74 19.91 -5.54
CA LEU A 363 -4.41 21.03 -6.44
C LEU A 363 -5.29 22.26 -6.20
N VAL A 364 -6.55 22.07 -5.81
CA VAL A 364 -7.51 23.17 -5.59
C VAL A 364 -7.43 23.77 -4.18
N LEU A 365 -6.63 23.20 -3.25
CA LEU A 365 -6.51 23.70 -1.87
C LEU A 365 -6.13 25.19 -1.80
N LEU A 366 -5.26 25.67 -2.69
CA LEU A 366 -4.85 27.07 -2.78
C LEU A 366 -6.04 28.02 -3.01
N SER A 367 -6.98 27.60 -3.87
CA SER A 367 -8.14 28.38 -4.28
C SER A 367 -9.31 28.30 -3.30
N ARG A 368 -9.22 27.40 -2.30
CA ARG A 368 -10.33 27.14 -1.38
C ARG A 368 -10.47 28.25 -0.34
N PRO A 369 -11.70 28.66 0.01
CA PRO A 369 -11.93 29.54 1.15
C PRO A 369 -11.67 28.76 2.44
N CYS A 370 -10.51 28.99 3.08
CA CYS A 370 -10.21 28.49 4.42
C CYS A 370 -9.37 29.49 5.22
N VAL A 371 -9.58 29.51 6.54
CA VAL A 371 -8.86 30.37 7.48
C VAL A 371 -7.94 29.51 8.36
N ILE A 372 -6.66 29.48 8.01
CA ILE A 372 -5.56 28.97 8.84
C ILE A 372 -5.34 29.91 10.04
N PRO A 373 -5.38 29.39 11.28
CA PRO A 373 -5.10 30.19 12.48
C PRO A 373 -3.71 30.82 12.42
N SER A 374 -3.66 32.15 12.47
CA SER A 374 -2.41 32.90 12.48
C SER A 374 -1.83 32.95 13.90
N SER A 375 -0.77 32.18 14.17
CA SER A 375 -0.11 32.13 15.48
C SER A 375 0.60 33.43 15.91
N SER A 376 0.60 34.48 15.09
CA SER A 376 1.38 35.71 15.32
C SER A 376 0.59 37.02 15.38
N ALA A 377 -0.73 37.03 15.14
CA ALA A 377 -1.50 38.27 15.12
C ALA A 377 -2.26 38.58 16.42
N GLU A 378 -2.64 37.56 17.20
CA GLU A 378 -3.45 37.76 18.42
C GLU A 378 -2.63 38.27 19.63
N ALA A 379 -1.31 38.14 19.60
CA ALA A 379 -0.45 38.62 20.69
C ALA A 379 -0.21 40.15 20.66
N ALA A 380 -0.52 40.84 19.55
CA ALA A 380 -0.30 42.28 19.42
C ALA A 380 -1.56 43.13 19.72
N SER A 381 -2.76 42.53 19.71
CA SER A 381 -4.03 43.25 19.89
C SER A 381 -4.60 43.22 21.32
N VAL A 382 -3.97 42.51 22.26
CA VAL A 382 -4.44 42.42 23.66
C VAL A 382 -3.89 43.54 24.57
N ASN A 383 -2.98 44.40 24.09
CA ASN A 383 -2.37 45.47 24.91
C ASN A 383 -3.04 46.86 24.80
N SER A 384 -4.27 46.96 24.29
CA SER A 384 -4.98 48.26 24.17
C SER A 384 -6.27 48.38 24.99
N ILE A 385 -6.38 47.65 26.11
CA ILE A 385 -7.45 47.87 27.09
C ILE A 385 -6.87 47.80 28.51
N ASP A 386 -6.39 48.94 29.03
CA ASP A 386 -6.85 49.43 30.34
C ASP A 386 -6.41 50.88 30.58
N GLY A 387 -7.39 51.77 30.75
CA GLY A 387 -7.19 53.21 30.88
C GLY A 387 -8.50 53.95 31.14
N ASP A 388 -9.29 53.47 32.10
CA ASP A 388 -10.34 54.19 32.83
C ASP A 388 -9.73 55.48 33.48
N SER A 389 -10.33 56.65 33.65
CA SER A 389 -11.70 57.17 33.59
C SER A 389 -11.65 58.72 33.50
N THR A 390 -12.60 59.39 32.85
CA THR A 390 -13.43 60.49 33.43
C THR A 390 -14.45 61.09 32.44
N ARG A 391 -15.67 61.28 32.95
CA ARG A 391 -16.92 61.66 32.26
C ARG A 391 -16.99 63.14 31.83
N SER A 392 -17.66 63.40 30.71
CA SER A 392 -18.76 64.40 30.64
C SER A 392 -19.57 64.23 29.35
N ASP A 393 -20.89 64.08 29.50
CA ASP A 393 -21.93 64.13 28.47
C ASP A 393 -21.92 65.46 27.71
N ASP A 394 -22.05 65.42 26.37
CA ASP A 394 -23.07 66.21 25.67
C ASP A 394 -23.42 65.64 24.27
N SER A 395 -24.61 66.00 23.83
CA SER A 395 -25.50 65.38 22.85
C SER A 395 -25.10 65.36 21.36
N THR A 396 -25.57 64.27 20.70
CA THR A 396 -26.14 64.16 19.33
C THR A 396 -25.27 64.38 18.08
N ASP A 397 -25.42 63.41 17.17
CA ASP A 397 -25.03 63.38 15.75
C ASP A 397 -23.54 63.37 15.41
N ASN A 398 -22.91 62.19 15.52
CA ASN A 398 -21.70 61.89 14.75
C ASN A 398 -21.99 60.73 13.81
N ALA A 399 -22.45 61.08 12.60
CA ALA A 399 -22.45 60.18 11.46
C ALA A 399 -21.04 59.61 11.26
N ASN A 400 -20.96 58.29 11.11
CA ASN A 400 -19.84 57.49 10.61
C ASN A 400 -18.79 58.27 9.81
N GLY A 401 -17.87 58.92 10.51
CA GLY A 401 -16.63 59.44 9.95
C GLY A 401 -15.53 58.46 10.29
N VAL A 402 -15.51 57.29 9.64
CA VAL A 402 -14.25 56.54 9.54
C VAL A 402 -13.31 57.51 8.82
N SER A 403 -12.33 58.05 9.54
CA SER A 403 -11.36 58.98 8.97
C SER A 403 -10.75 58.33 7.74
N PHE A 404 -10.55 59.07 6.64
CA PHE A 404 -9.94 58.51 5.42
C PHE A 404 -8.60 57.81 5.71
N SER A 405 -7.86 58.29 6.72
CA SER A 405 -6.65 57.65 7.23
C SER A 405 -6.92 56.29 7.88
N ASP A 406 -8.00 56.15 8.64
CA ASP A 406 -8.38 54.90 9.30
C ASP A 406 -8.91 53.88 8.27
N ALA A 407 -9.65 54.34 7.26
CA ALA A 407 -10.09 53.50 6.14
C ALA A 407 -8.91 52.99 5.30
N LEU A 408 -7.87 53.83 5.10
CA LEU A 408 -6.63 53.42 4.42
C LEU A 408 -5.81 52.43 5.24
N LEU A 409 -5.65 52.65 6.55
CA LEU A 409 -4.95 51.72 7.44
C LEU A 409 -5.67 50.37 7.49
N GLN A 410 -7.00 50.39 7.59
CA GLN A 410 -7.80 49.17 7.56
C GLN A 410 -7.66 48.42 6.22
N ALA A 411 -7.65 49.13 5.08
CA ALA A 411 -7.42 48.49 3.78
C ALA A 411 -6.04 47.83 3.69
N VAL A 412 -4.99 48.49 4.19
CA VAL A 412 -3.62 47.94 4.20
C VAL A 412 -3.50 46.73 5.14
N ASP A 413 -4.14 46.77 6.31
CA ASP A 413 -4.15 45.66 7.26
C ASP A 413 -4.89 44.43 6.70
N GLU A 414 -6.01 44.64 6.01
CA GLU A 414 -6.74 43.55 5.35
C GLU A 414 -5.96 42.96 4.17
N ASP A 415 -5.30 43.79 3.36
CA ASP A 415 -4.41 43.33 2.28
C ASP A 415 -3.24 42.50 2.82
N LEU A 416 -2.63 42.92 3.94
CA LEU A 416 -1.53 42.19 4.58
C LEU A 416 -2.00 40.84 5.15
N LYS A 417 -3.16 40.82 5.81
CA LYS A 417 -3.76 39.56 6.30
C LYS A 417 -4.06 38.61 5.15
N GLN A 418 -4.60 39.12 4.04
CA GLN A 418 -4.86 38.32 2.86
C GLN A 418 -3.58 37.71 2.30
N ALA A 419 -2.50 38.49 2.18
CA ALA A 419 -1.21 37.99 1.69
C ALA A 419 -0.63 36.88 2.60
N LEU A 420 -0.67 37.07 3.92
CA LEU A 420 -0.24 36.06 4.89
C LEU A 420 -1.11 34.80 4.82
N GLN A 421 -2.40 34.97 4.52
CA GLN A 421 -3.33 33.87 4.39
C GLN A 421 -3.09 33.05 3.12
N GLU A 422 -2.81 33.70 2.00
CA GLU A 422 -2.43 33.06 0.75
C GLU A 422 -1.12 32.29 0.91
N GLU A 423 -0.14 32.86 1.60
CA GLU A 423 1.11 32.20 1.94
C GLU A 423 0.89 30.98 2.85
N ALA A 424 0.08 31.11 3.90
CA ALA A 424 -0.24 29.98 4.79
C ALA A 424 -0.92 28.83 4.03
N LYS A 425 -1.82 29.14 3.08
CA LYS A 425 -2.46 28.14 2.22
C LYS A 425 -1.47 27.43 1.31
N LEU A 426 -0.49 28.16 0.78
CA LEU A 426 0.59 27.61 -0.03
C LEU A 426 1.43 26.60 0.78
N LEU A 427 1.84 26.96 1.99
CA LEU A 427 2.59 26.07 2.88
C LEU A 427 1.76 24.84 3.28
N MET A 428 0.47 25.01 3.59
CA MET A 428 -0.44 23.90 3.87
C MET A 428 -0.59 22.97 2.65
N THR A 429 -0.63 23.52 1.44
CA THR A 429 -0.73 22.74 0.19
C THR A 429 0.55 21.90 -0.01
N ILE A 430 1.73 22.49 0.20
CA ILE A 430 3.01 21.78 0.15
C ILE A 430 3.04 20.61 1.13
N ASN A 431 2.68 20.87 2.40
CA ASN A 431 2.66 19.81 3.42
C ASN A 431 1.64 18.73 3.08
N SER A 432 0.45 19.11 2.60
CA SER A 432 -0.60 18.16 2.22
C SER A 432 -0.18 17.29 1.04
N ALA A 433 0.43 17.86 0.00
CA ALA A 433 0.96 17.11 -1.13
C ALA A 433 2.09 16.16 -0.70
N TYR A 434 3.01 16.62 0.16
CA TYR A 434 4.07 15.78 0.71
C TYR A 434 3.52 14.57 1.49
N MET A 435 2.58 14.81 2.41
CA MET A 435 1.95 13.75 3.21
C MET A 435 1.13 12.80 2.33
N SER A 436 0.49 13.32 1.28
CA SER A 436 -0.21 12.51 0.27
C SER A 436 0.74 11.55 -0.45
N GLY A 437 1.89 12.03 -0.92
CA GLY A 437 2.90 11.19 -1.56
C GLY A 437 3.41 10.08 -0.63
N LYS A 438 3.67 10.40 0.64
CA LYS A 438 4.06 9.40 1.66
C LYS A 438 3.00 8.35 1.90
N PHE A 439 1.73 8.75 1.98
CA PHE A 439 0.62 7.83 2.13
C PHE A 439 0.48 6.91 0.92
N VAL A 440 0.52 7.44 -0.31
CA VAL A 440 0.39 6.65 -1.54
C VAL A 440 1.53 5.64 -1.66
N GLN A 441 2.76 6.05 -1.32
CA GLN A 441 3.92 5.15 -1.25
C GLN A 441 3.68 4.02 -0.23
N ALA A 442 3.21 4.33 0.97
CA ALA A 442 2.91 3.31 1.99
C ALA A 442 1.77 2.37 1.56
N LEU A 443 0.77 2.87 0.83
CA LEU A 443 -0.31 2.05 0.27
C LEU A 443 0.23 1.10 -0.82
N GLN A 444 1.10 1.59 -1.70
CA GLN A 444 1.78 0.78 -2.72
C GLN A 444 2.57 -0.37 -2.08
N GLU A 445 3.36 -0.09 -1.04
CA GLU A 445 4.13 -1.11 -0.32
C GLU A 445 3.22 -2.18 0.31
N LYS A 446 2.09 -1.78 0.91
CA LYS A 446 1.11 -2.72 1.47
C LYS A 446 0.46 -3.60 0.39
N ILE A 447 0.14 -3.04 -0.78
CA ILE A 447 -0.44 -3.80 -1.90
C ILE A 447 0.57 -4.82 -2.43
N ASP A 448 1.83 -4.40 -2.60
CA ASP A 448 2.90 -5.29 -3.07
C ASP A 448 3.15 -6.44 -2.10
N GLU A 449 3.21 -6.17 -0.80
CA GLU A 449 3.39 -7.20 0.23
C GLU A 449 2.22 -8.20 0.25
N TYR A 450 0.98 -7.71 0.15
CA TYR A 450 -0.19 -8.58 0.06
C TYR A 450 -0.20 -9.42 -1.22
N SER A 451 0.20 -8.83 -2.35
CA SER A 451 0.32 -9.52 -3.63
C SER A 451 1.32 -10.69 -3.56
N ARG A 452 2.50 -10.43 -2.99
CA ARG A 452 3.58 -11.44 -2.84
C ARG A 452 3.24 -12.54 -1.86
N THR A 453 2.57 -12.22 -0.75
CA THR A 453 2.26 -13.20 0.31
C THR A 453 0.98 -13.97 0.04
N GLY A 454 -0.03 -13.32 -0.55
CA GLY A 454 -1.35 -13.89 -0.77
C GLY A 454 -1.49 -14.71 -2.05
N PHE A 455 -0.76 -14.37 -3.12
CA PHE A 455 -1.00 -14.93 -4.45
C PHE A 455 0.30 -15.33 -5.18
N LEU A 456 0.91 -16.43 -4.74
CA LEU A 456 2.20 -16.92 -5.29
C LEU A 456 2.18 -17.33 -6.77
N HIS A 457 1.00 -17.61 -7.33
CA HIS A 457 0.84 -18.12 -8.70
C HIS A 457 0.18 -17.11 -9.66
N GLU A 458 -0.23 -15.95 -9.16
CA GLU A 458 -0.85 -14.89 -9.97
C GLU A 458 0.18 -13.79 -10.29
N ALA A 459 -0.11 -12.96 -11.29
CA ALA A 459 0.67 -11.75 -11.55
C ALA A 459 0.55 -10.76 -10.38
N SER A 460 1.53 -9.86 -10.22
CA SER A 460 1.43 -8.86 -9.17
C SER A 460 0.25 -7.93 -9.43
N ILE A 461 -0.52 -7.62 -8.38
CA ILE A 461 -1.66 -6.68 -8.46
C ILE A 461 -1.19 -5.34 -9.04
N LEU A 462 0.00 -4.87 -8.64
CA LEU A 462 0.56 -3.60 -9.12
C LEU A 462 0.83 -3.58 -10.63
N ASP A 463 1.24 -4.71 -11.20
CA ASP A 463 1.55 -4.82 -12.63
C ASP A 463 0.27 -4.86 -13.49
N CYS A 464 -0.88 -5.16 -12.87
CA CYS A 464 -2.17 -5.29 -13.54
C CYS A 464 -3.01 -4.00 -13.48
N LEU A 465 -2.48 -2.91 -12.92
CA LEU A 465 -3.21 -1.64 -12.78
C LEU A 465 -3.27 -0.88 -14.11
N PRO A 466 -4.40 -0.24 -14.45
CA PRO A 466 -4.51 0.64 -15.62
C PRO A 466 -3.56 1.84 -15.55
N THR A 467 -3.49 2.46 -14.38
CA THR A 467 -2.56 3.56 -14.07
C THR A 467 -1.60 3.06 -12.99
N PRO A 468 -0.28 3.11 -13.21
CA PRO A 468 0.69 2.78 -12.18
C PRO A 468 0.51 3.68 -10.96
N ILE A 469 0.39 3.10 -9.77
CA ILE A 469 0.25 3.88 -8.52
C ILE A 469 1.46 4.78 -8.26
N HIS A 470 2.64 4.41 -8.78
CA HIS A 470 3.85 5.22 -8.71
C HIS A 470 3.69 6.58 -9.40
N ASP A 471 2.94 6.66 -10.50
CA ASP A 471 2.70 7.91 -11.23
C ASP A 471 1.96 8.93 -10.35
N MET A 472 1.11 8.46 -9.43
CA MET A 472 0.45 9.32 -8.44
C MET A 472 1.43 9.85 -7.40
N THR A 473 2.37 9.03 -6.93
CA THR A 473 3.45 9.45 -6.02
C THR A 473 4.32 10.53 -6.68
N GLU A 474 4.70 10.33 -7.94
CA GLU A 474 5.46 11.31 -8.72
C GLU A 474 4.67 12.61 -8.96
N ALA A 475 3.35 12.52 -9.20
CA ALA A 475 2.50 13.70 -9.32
C ALA A 475 2.51 14.54 -8.03
N PHE A 476 2.40 13.93 -6.85
CA PHE A 476 2.50 14.64 -5.58
C PHE A 476 3.90 15.23 -5.33
N HIS A 477 4.98 14.51 -5.69
CA HIS A 477 6.33 15.05 -5.62
C HIS A 477 6.55 16.25 -6.55
N SER A 478 5.98 16.20 -7.76
CA SER A 478 6.01 17.31 -8.72
C SER A 478 5.29 18.55 -8.16
N ILE A 479 4.13 18.38 -7.52
CA ILE A 479 3.43 19.47 -6.82
C ILE A 479 4.34 20.09 -5.77
N VAL A 480 4.92 19.29 -4.86
CA VAL A 480 5.83 19.80 -3.81
C VAL A 480 6.99 20.59 -4.43
N SER A 481 7.64 20.06 -5.46
CA SER A 481 8.76 20.72 -6.13
C SER A 481 8.34 22.06 -6.75
N ASN A 482 7.23 22.09 -7.49
CA ASN A 482 6.74 23.29 -8.17
C ASN A 482 6.35 24.39 -7.17
N GLU A 483 5.61 24.04 -6.13
CA GLU A 483 5.17 24.99 -5.10
C GLU A 483 6.36 25.50 -4.26
N VAL A 484 7.36 24.67 -3.97
CA VAL A 484 8.61 25.11 -3.32
C VAL A 484 9.37 26.11 -4.21
N GLN A 485 9.45 25.87 -5.52
CA GLN A 485 10.03 26.85 -6.45
C GLN A 485 9.22 28.14 -6.50
N GLU A 486 7.90 28.07 -6.41
CA GLU A 486 7.04 29.23 -6.36
C GLU A 486 7.30 30.08 -5.10
N VAL A 487 7.39 29.46 -3.92
CA VAL A 487 7.76 30.14 -2.66
C VAL A 487 9.09 30.89 -2.81
N LEU A 488 10.10 30.24 -3.42
CA LEU A 488 11.41 30.85 -3.66
C LEU A 488 11.36 32.04 -4.62
N SER A 489 10.55 31.94 -5.67
CA SER A 489 10.40 32.98 -6.69
C SER A 489 9.71 34.24 -6.16
N ARG A 490 8.79 34.08 -5.19
CA ARG A 490 8.02 35.16 -4.55
C ARG A 490 8.83 35.91 -3.49
N SER A 491 9.74 35.22 -2.79
CA SER A 491 10.45 35.75 -1.62
C SER A 491 11.91 36.14 -1.92
N MET A 492 12.79 35.14 -2.03
CA MET A 492 14.23 35.32 -1.84
C MET A 492 15.00 35.50 -3.14
N CYS A 493 14.68 34.78 -4.21
CA CYS A 493 15.56 34.69 -5.38
C CYS A 493 15.81 36.03 -6.09
N LYS A 494 14.77 36.88 -6.22
CA LYS A 494 14.92 38.20 -6.88
C LYS A 494 15.81 39.14 -6.07
N ARG A 495 15.55 39.25 -4.76
CA ARG A 495 16.32 40.10 -3.86
C ARG A 495 17.77 39.62 -3.73
N LEU A 496 17.96 38.31 -3.57
CA LEU A 496 19.27 37.70 -3.41
C LEU A 496 20.15 37.94 -4.65
N LEU A 497 19.61 37.79 -5.85
CA LEU A 497 20.34 38.03 -7.09
C LEU A 497 20.78 39.50 -7.23
N GLU A 498 19.90 40.46 -6.92
CA GLU A 498 20.23 41.89 -6.95
C GLU A 498 21.31 42.25 -5.93
N VAL A 499 21.15 41.78 -4.69
CA VAL A 499 22.08 42.06 -3.59
C VAL A 499 23.46 41.44 -3.85
N ILE A 500 23.52 40.20 -4.36
CA ILE A 500 24.77 39.55 -4.73
C ILE A 500 25.44 40.29 -5.90
N ARG A 501 24.69 40.69 -6.93
CA ARG A 501 25.24 41.43 -8.08
C ARG A 501 25.81 42.78 -7.68
N LEU A 502 25.08 43.55 -6.88
CA LEU A 502 25.54 44.85 -6.36
C LEU A 502 26.79 44.68 -5.49
N SER A 503 26.77 43.72 -4.57
CA SER A 503 27.90 43.43 -3.69
C SER A 503 29.14 42.95 -4.47
N MET A 504 28.93 42.11 -5.49
CA MET A 504 30.00 41.63 -6.39
C MET A 504 30.68 42.79 -7.13
N ASN A 505 29.92 43.81 -7.54
CA ASN A 505 30.48 44.99 -8.18
C ASN A 505 31.23 45.89 -7.20
N GLU A 506 30.60 46.23 -6.07
CA GLU A 506 31.06 47.34 -5.23
C GLU A 506 31.93 46.91 -4.04
N GLN A 507 31.60 45.79 -3.40
CA GLN A 507 32.12 45.43 -2.08
C GLN A 507 33.12 44.26 -2.10
N LEU A 508 32.93 43.28 -2.99
CA LEU A 508 33.79 42.12 -3.09
C LEU A 508 35.07 42.49 -3.88
N LYS A 509 36.23 42.08 -3.37
CA LYS A 509 37.54 42.26 -4.00
C LYS A 509 38.28 40.93 -3.98
N TYR A 510 38.82 40.51 -5.13
CA TYR A 510 39.60 39.28 -5.27
C TYR A 510 41.01 39.53 -5.84
N VAL A 511 41.45 40.79 -5.92
CA VAL A 511 42.88 41.10 -6.05
C VAL A 511 43.36 41.49 -4.66
N LEU A 512 43.98 40.54 -3.97
CA LEU A 512 44.29 40.64 -2.55
C LEU A 512 45.79 40.72 -2.29
N THR A 513 46.16 41.50 -1.28
CA THR A 513 47.47 41.41 -0.62
C THR A 513 47.45 40.35 0.48
N SER A 514 48.63 39.85 0.89
CA SER A 514 48.73 38.87 1.99
C SER A 514 48.07 39.37 3.28
N ALA A 515 48.21 40.67 3.60
CA ALA A 515 47.60 41.26 4.79
C ALA A 515 46.06 41.29 4.71
N GLU A 516 45.48 41.51 3.53
CA GLU A 516 44.03 41.49 3.32
C GLU A 516 43.47 40.06 3.39
N TYR A 517 44.19 39.08 2.83
CA TYR A 517 43.85 37.66 2.93
C TYR A 517 43.79 37.19 4.40
N ASP A 518 44.83 37.49 5.19
CA ASP A 518 44.87 37.17 6.62
C ASP A 518 43.77 37.91 7.42
N ALA A 519 43.47 39.15 7.03
CA ALA A 519 42.39 39.92 7.64
C ALA A 519 41.01 39.31 7.39
N PHE A 520 40.73 38.79 6.19
CA PHE A 520 39.50 38.06 5.92
C PHE A 520 39.42 36.73 6.67
N GLY A 521 40.56 36.04 6.81
CA GLY A 521 40.62 34.80 7.58
C GLY A 521 40.30 34.96 9.07
N SER A 522 40.50 36.16 9.64
CA SER A 522 40.27 36.47 11.06
C SER A 522 38.97 37.23 11.33
N ARG A 523 38.52 38.11 10.43
CA ARG A 523 37.33 38.95 10.60
C ARG A 523 36.07 38.39 9.92
N GLY A 524 36.22 37.32 9.13
CA GLY A 524 35.16 36.81 8.26
C GLY A 524 35.02 37.64 6.99
N SER A 525 34.68 36.96 5.90
CA SER A 525 34.67 37.60 4.59
C SER A 525 33.40 38.42 4.34
N PRO A 526 33.42 39.42 3.43
CA PRO A 526 32.22 40.17 3.09
C PRO A 526 31.14 39.30 2.42
N LEU A 527 31.54 38.33 1.58
CA LEU A 527 30.61 37.42 0.92
C LEU A 527 29.91 36.50 1.92
N LEU A 528 30.65 35.89 2.85
CA LEU A 528 30.08 35.00 3.86
C LEU A 528 29.07 35.76 4.75
N ARG A 529 29.42 36.98 5.19
CA ARG A 529 28.52 37.83 5.99
C ARG A 529 27.25 38.24 5.23
N LEU A 530 27.36 38.43 3.91
CA LEU A 530 26.21 38.72 3.07
C LEU A 530 25.25 37.53 3.03
N VAL A 531 25.77 36.32 2.78
CA VAL A 531 24.95 35.10 2.75
C VAL A 531 24.36 34.80 4.13
N GLU A 532 25.13 34.97 5.21
CA GLU A 532 24.65 34.81 6.58
C GLU A 532 23.50 35.77 6.90
N ARG A 533 23.57 37.03 6.45
CA ARG A 533 22.47 37.99 6.60
C ARG A 533 21.26 37.60 5.78
N GLU A 534 21.43 37.29 4.50
CA GLU A 534 20.31 37.04 3.58
C GLU A 534 19.64 35.69 3.78
N VAL A 535 20.31 34.72 4.41
CA VAL A 535 19.79 33.37 4.64
C VAL A 535 19.49 33.11 6.12
N MET A 536 20.49 33.20 7.02
CA MET A 536 20.30 32.80 8.42
C MET A 536 19.40 33.75 9.20
N HIS A 537 19.49 35.05 8.90
CA HIS A 537 18.69 36.10 9.54
C HIS A 537 17.42 36.43 8.76
N ASN A 538 17.10 35.65 7.72
CA ASN A 538 15.89 35.84 6.94
C ASN A 538 14.66 35.40 7.74
N GLN A 539 13.75 36.34 8.00
CA GLN A 539 12.54 36.09 8.77
C GLN A 539 11.57 35.13 8.06
N GLU A 540 11.50 35.17 6.73
CA GLU A 540 10.64 34.30 5.91
C GLU A 540 11.12 32.85 6.01
N LEU A 541 12.42 32.61 5.81
CA LEU A 541 12.99 31.26 5.91
C LEU A 541 12.84 30.67 7.33
N GLN A 542 12.94 31.50 8.37
CA GLN A 542 12.67 31.07 9.75
C GLN A 542 11.20 30.73 10.00
N ARG A 543 10.26 31.43 9.35
CA ARG A 543 8.83 31.09 9.39
C ARG A 543 8.56 29.78 8.64
N TYR A 544 9.13 29.60 7.45
CA TYR A 544 8.99 28.37 6.67
C TYR A 544 9.52 27.15 7.40
N LYS A 545 10.63 27.28 8.14
CA LYS A 545 11.14 26.22 9.01
C LYS A 545 10.14 25.72 10.06
N ARG A 546 9.24 26.60 10.52
CA ARG A 546 8.21 26.26 11.53
C ARG A 546 6.89 25.81 10.90
N ALA A 547 6.69 26.07 9.62
CA ALA A 547 5.42 25.87 8.94
C ALA A 547 5.44 24.72 7.92
N LEU A 548 6.62 24.32 7.44
CA LEU A 548 6.79 23.19 6.53
C LEU A 548 7.17 21.92 7.29
N CYS A 549 6.77 20.78 6.73
CA CYS A 549 7.33 19.48 7.10
C CYS A 549 8.85 19.46 6.84
N SER A 550 9.57 18.58 7.54
CA SER A 550 11.04 18.50 7.50
C SER A 550 11.60 18.34 6.08
N ALA A 551 11.10 17.37 5.30
CA ALA A 551 11.60 17.10 3.96
C ALA A 551 11.31 18.25 2.95
N PRO A 552 10.07 18.80 2.85
CA PRO A 552 9.85 19.99 2.03
C PRO A 552 10.69 21.21 2.43
N TYR A 553 10.97 21.39 3.72
CA TYR A 553 11.90 22.42 4.18
C TYR A 553 13.34 22.14 3.73
N GLU A 554 13.78 20.88 3.76
CA GLU A 554 15.08 20.49 3.24
C GLU A 554 15.20 20.69 1.73
N ASP A 555 14.13 20.42 0.97
CA ASP A 555 14.04 20.71 -0.47
C ASP A 555 14.09 22.21 -0.76
N LEU A 556 13.41 23.02 0.06
CA LEU A 556 13.48 24.49 0.00
C LEU A 556 14.91 24.98 0.20
N VAL A 557 15.61 24.52 1.25
CA VAL A 557 17.00 24.92 1.53
C VAL A 557 17.96 24.47 0.43
N GLU A 558 17.77 23.26 -0.14
CA GLU A 558 18.56 22.82 -1.28
C GLU A 558 18.36 23.75 -2.49
N ALA A 559 17.13 24.15 -2.76
CA ALA A 559 16.82 25.07 -3.84
C ALA A 559 17.34 26.50 -3.56
N VAL A 560 17.33 26.98 -2.32
CA VAL A 560 18.05 28.21 -1.91
C VAL A 560 19.55 28.07 -2.20
N ALA A 561 20.15 26.94 -1.86
CA ALA A 561 21.57 26.70 -2.11
C ALA A 561 21.89 26.76 -3.62
N LYS A 562 21.08 26.09 -4.46
CA LYS A 562 21.19 26.15 -5.92
C LYS A 562 21.01 27.57 -6.46
N ALA A 563 20.09 28.34 -5.90
CA ALA A 563 19.89 29.73 -6.28
C ALA A 563 21.11 30.59 -5.93
N ILE A 564 21.68 30.44 -4.73
CA ILE A 564 22.89 31.16 -4.30
C ILE A 564 24.07 30.82 -5.21
N THR A 565 24.35 29.53 -5.45
CA THR A 565 25.48 29.11 -6.28
C THR A 565 25.34 29.60 -7.71
N SER A 566 24.14 29.51 -8.29
CA SER A 566 23.83 30.03 -9.62
C SER A 566 23.96 31.56 -9.69
N CYS A 567 23.49 32.28 -8.67
CA CYS A 567 23.60 33.74 -8.62
C CYS A 567 25.05 34.18 -8.51
N LEU A 568 25.86 33.50 -7.69
CA LEU A 568 27.28 33.80 -7.52
C LEU A 568 28.05 33.58 -8.82
N GLU A 569 27.84 32.44 -9.48
CA GLU A 569 28.44 32.15 -10.78
C GLU A 569 28.04 33.22 -11.81
N CYS A 570 26.75 33.50 -11.94
CA CYS A 570 26.24 34.51 -12.88
C CYS A 570 26.83 35.89 -12.60
N ALA A 571 26.92 36.31 -11.34
CA ALA A 571 27.48 37.60 -10.97
C ALA A 571 28.98 37.67 -11.23
N LEU A 572 29.72 36.59 -10.92
CA LEU A 572 31.16 36.49 -11.13
C LEU A 572 31.51 36.60 -12.63
N LEU A 573 30.81 35.84 -13.48
CA LEU A 573 31.03 35.82 -14.92
C LEU A 573 30.58 37.12 -15.61
N ALA A 574 29.44 37.70 -15.20
CA ALA A 574 28.93 38.93 -15.81
C ALA A 574 29.84 40.13 -15.53
N VAL A 575 30.38 40.23 -14.32
CA VAL A 575 31.28 41.32 -13.90
C VAL A 575 32.70 41.09 -14.39
N LYS A 576 33.08 39.84 -14.70
CA LYS A 576 34.46 39.44 -15.01
C LYS A 576 35.44 39.93 -13.95
N LYS A 577 35.11 39.68 -12.68
CA LYS A 577 35.81 40.28 -11.54
C LYS A 577 37.29 39.86 -11.53
N PRO A 578 38.25 40.80 -11.57
CA PRO A 578 39.66 40.43 -11.60
C PRO A 578 40.07 39.73 -10.31
N CYS A 579 40.86 38.67 -10.44
CA CYS A 579 41.24 37.78 -9.36
C CYS A 579 42.74 37.46 -9.42
N ASN A 580 43.45 37.46 -8.30
CA ASN A 580 44.81 36.93 -8.20
C ASN A 580 44.82 35.57 -7.45
N GLU A 581 45.96 34.90 -7.34
CA GLU A 581 46.07 33.59 -6.66
C GLU A 581 45.46 33.60 -5.25
N LEU A 582 45.77 34.62 -4.44
CA LEU A 582 45.21 34.78 -3.09
C LEU A 582 43.69 35.03 -3.11
N GLY A 583 43.18 35.73 -4.12
CA GLY A 583 41.75 35.91 -4.32
C GLY A 583 41.01 34.64 -4.71
N ALA A 584 41.63 33.78 -5.52
CA ALA A 584 41.07 32.50 -5.92
C ALA A 584 40.98 31.54 -4.72
N LEU A 585 42.03 31.51 -3.89
CA LEU A 585 42.04 30.78 -2.61
C LEU A 585 41.03 31.34 -1.62
N GLN A 586 40.86 32.67 -1.58
CA GLN A 586 39.84 33.30 -0.74
C GLN A 586 38.42 32.90 -1.18
N LEU A 587 38.13 32.93 -2.48
CA LEU A 587 36.83 32.51 -3.02
C LEU A 587 36.54 31.04 -2.74
N GLU A 588 37.54 30.16 -2.85
CA GLU A 588 37.42 28.75 -2.48
C GLU A 588 37.00 28.60 -1.01
N ARG A 589 37.74 29.25 -0.10
CA ARG A 589 37.43 29.25 1.33
C ARG A 589 36.03 29.76 1.61
N GLU A 590 35.63 30.87 0.99
CA GLU A 590 34.29 31.44 1.17
C GLU A 590 33.18 30.49 0.74
N VAL A 591 33.33 29.83 -0.41
CA VAL A 591 32.32 28.90 -0.92
C VAL A 591 32.27 27.62 -0.08
N THR A 592 33.41 27.14 0.43
CA THR A 592 33.45 26.06 1.42
C THR A 592 32.74 26.47 2.72
N ASP A 593 32.99 27.69 3.23
CA ASP A 593 32.36 28.21 4.44
C ASP A 593 30.85 28.41 4.25
N ILE A 594 30.40 28.85 3.06
CA ILE A 594 28.98 28.96 2.71
C ILE A 594 28.32 27.58 2.69
N LEU A 595 28.95 26.58 2.07
CA LEU A 595 28.43 25.21 2.09
C LEU A 595 28.28 24.70 3.52
N ALA A 596 29.28 24.92 4.37
CA ALA A 596 29.23 24.53 5.78
C ALA A 596 28.09 25.25 6.52
N LEU A 597 27.93 26.56 6.29
CA LEU A 597 26.87 27.39 6.87
C LEU A 597 25.48 26.86 6.49
N LEU A 598 25.20 26.66 5.19
CA LEU A 598 23.90 26.17 4.73
C LEU A 598 23.60 24.74 5.21
N SER A 599 24.64 23.91 5.34
CA SER A 599 24.49 22.54 5.87
C SER A 599 24.02 22.51 7.33
N THR A 600 24.21 23.60 8.10
CA THR A 600 23.67 23.70 9.47
C THR A 600 22.14 23.75 9.53
N LEU A 601 21.49 24.19 8.44
CA LEU A 601 20.03 24.26 8.34
C LEU A 601 19.40 22.89 8.08
N VAL A 602 20.14 21.99 7.42
CA VAL A 602 19.66 20.70 6.92
C VAL A 602 20.65 19.57 7.22
N PRO A 603 20.81 19.16 8.49
CA PRO A 603 21.86 18.22 8.90
C PRO A 603 21.70 16.81 8.30
N GLN A 604 20.50 16.44 7.84
CA GLN A 604 20.21 15.11 7.29
C GLN A 604 20.40 15.02 5.77
N LYS A 605 20.57 16.16 5.07
CA LYS A 605 20.63 16.23 3.60
C LYS A 605 21.94 16.85 3.13
N SER A 606 22.62 16.19 2.20
CA SER A 606 23.87 16.71 1.63
C SER A 606 23.59 17.76 0.57
N LEU A 607 24.15 18.96 0.74
CA LEU A 607 24.05 20.06 -0.22
C LEU A 607 25.18 20.08 -1.26
N ARG A 608 26.13 19.12 -1.21
CA ARG A 608 27.34 19.15 -2.06
C ARG A 608 27.04 19.20 -3.55
N ALA A 609 26.04 18.45 -4.01
CA ALA A 609 25.67 18.40 -5.42
C ALA A 609 25.31 19.78 -5.97
N SER A 610 24.65 20.62 -5.16
CA SER A 610 24.26 21.99 -5.53
C SER A 610 25.44 22.95 -5.70
N PHE A 611 26.62 22.58 -5.19
CA PHE A 611 27.85 23.37 -5.26
C PHE A 611 28.87 22.84 -6.26
N THR A 612 28.70 21.63 -6.81
CA THR A 612 29.67 20.97 -7.70
C THR A 612 30.15 21.91 -8.81
N ARG A 613 29.21 22.49 -9.56
CA ARG A 613 29.48 23.42 -10.65
C ARG A 613 30.28 24.64 -10.22
N LEU A 614 29.91 25.26 -9.10
CA LEU A 614 30.62 26.42 -8.57
C LEU A 614 32.04 26.04 -8.12
N PHE A 615 32.23 24.85 -7.53
CA PHE A 615 33.58 24.35 -7.22
C PHE A 615 34.41 24.10 -8.47
N GLN A 616 33.82 23.67 -9.59
CA GLN A 616 34.54 23.56 -10.86
C GLN A 616 34.98 24.93 -11.39
N VAL A 617 34.13 25.96 -11.27
CA VAL A 617 34.49 27.35 -11.60
C VAL A 617 35.67 27.82 -10.75
N ILE A 618 35.63 27.57 -9.44
CA ILE A 618 36.70 27.92 -8.50
C ILE A 618 37.98 27.13 -8.78
N PHE A 619 37.86 25.87 -9.16
CA PHE A 619 39.00 25.03 -9.53
C PHE A 619 39.79 25.62 -10.70
N ILE A 620 39.10 26.09 -11.76
CA ILE A 620 39.76 26.77 -12.89
C ILE A 620 40.47 28.04 -12.42
N LEU A 621 39.82 28.83 -11.55
CA LEU A 621 40.42 30.05 -11.01
C LEU A 621 41.65 29.77 -10.15
N ASN A 622 41.75 28.60 -9.52
CA ASN A 622 42.89 28.19 -8.68
C ASN A 622 44.01 27.46 -9.45
N LEU A 623 43.93 27.38 -10.78
CA LEU A 623 45.04 26.82 -11.56
C LEU A 623 46.32 27.66 -11.38
N MET A 624 47.46 26.99 -11.32
CA MET A 624 48.77 27.65 -11.23
C MET A 624 49.24 28.21 -12.57
N GLN A 625 48.85 27.58 -13.69
CA GLN A 625 49.19 27.98 -15.05
C GLN A 625 47.99 27.75 -15.97
N PRO A 626 47.80 28.58 -17.02
CA PRO A 626 46.70 28.41 -17.97
C PRO A 626 46.68 27.05 -18.68
N SER A 627 47.87 26.50 -18.99
CA SER A 627 48.03 25.22 -19.69
C SER A 627 47.48 24.02 -18.92
N HIS A 628 47.47 24.07 -17.58
CA HIS A 628 46.97 22.96 -16.75
C HIS A 628 45.49 22.66 -16.98
N VAL A 629 44.71 23.58 -17.56
CA VAL A 629 43.30 23.32 -17.88
C VAL A 629 43.12 22.14 -18.84
N VAL A 630 44.10 21.91 -19.71
CA VAL A 630 44.13 20.82 -20.71
C VAL A 630 44.20 19.46 -20.01
N ASP A 631 44.98 19.36 -18.93
CA ASP A 631 45.13 18.11 -18.16
C ASP A 631 43.85 17.68 -17.42
N TYR A 632 42.93 18.63 -17.17
CA TYR A 632 41.69 18.39 -16.41
C TYR A 632 40.42 18.53 -17.27
N LEU A 633 40.58 18.66 -18.60
CA LEU A 633 39.52 18.97 -19.55
C LEU A 633 38.33 17.99 -19.46
N ALA A 634 38.61 16.69 -19.37
CA ALA A 634 37.58 15.64 -19.24
C ALA A 634 36.71 15.77 -17.97
N ARG A 635 37.24 16.33 -16.87
CA ARG A 635 36.50 16.50 -15.60
C ARG A 635 35.67 17.78 -15.54
N VAL A 636 36.03 18.77 -16.35
CA VAL A 636 35.48 20.13 -16.28
C VAL A 636 34.44 20.37 -17.38
N ARG A 637 34.55 19.65 -18.50
CA ARG A 637 33.67 19.80 -19.68
C ARG A 637 32.25 19.27 -19.49
N GLU A 638 32.02 18.33 -18.58
CA GLU A 638 30.67 17.82 -18.29
C GLU A 638 29.72 18.94 -17.84
N GLU A 639 30.24 20.01 -17.23
CA GLU A 639 29.43 21.13 -16.77
C GLU A 639 29.81 22.48 -17.41
N LEU A 640 31.07 22.75 -17.78
CA LEU A 640 31.50 24.09 -18.24
C LEU A 640 31.81 24.17 -19.75
N SER A 641 31.35 25.26 -20.39
CA SER A 641 31.65 25.54 -21.80
C SER A 641 33.05 26.14 -21.99
N VAL A 642 33.63 25.94 -23.18
CA VAL A 642 34.94 26.51 -23.56
C VAL A 642 34.98 28.03 -23.40
N ASP A 643 33.91 28.73 -23.77
CA ASP A 643 33.80 30.18 -23.59
C ASP A 643 33.82 30.59 -22.12
N THR A 644 33.17 29.80 -21.25
CA THR A 644 33.18 30.06 -19.80
C THR A 644 34.58 29.85 -19.24
N ILE A 645 35.26 28.78 -19.64
CA ILE A 645 36.65 28.49 -19.24
C ILE A 645 37.57 29.63 -19.68
N ALA A 646 37.44 30.10 -20.93
CA ALA A 646 38.22 31.22 -21.44
C ALA A 646 38.01 32.50 -20.63
N ILE A 647 36.76 32.82 -20.28
CA ILE A 647 36.43 33.98 -19.41
C ILE A 647 37.10 33.82 -18.04
N LEU A 648 37.02 32.65 -17.42
CA LEU A 648 37.61 32.40 -16.10
C LEU A 648 39.14 32.53 -16.10
N LEU A 649 39.82 32.01 -17.13
CA LEU A 649 41.27 32.18 -17.27
C LEU A 649 41.65 33.65 -17.47
N GLN A 650 40.87 34.41 -18.25
CA GLN A 650 41.08 35.85 -18.46
C GLN A 650 40.82 36.70 -17.21
N MET A 651 40.05 36.20 -16.24
CA MET A 651 39.82 36.89 -14.97
C MET A 651 41.05 36.85 -14.04
N ARG A 652 41.99 35.93 -14.26
CA ARG A 652 43.23 35.84 -13.48
C ARG A 652 44.25 36.87 -13.94
N VAL A 653 44.50 37.88 -13.09
CA VAL A 653 45.41 38.99 -13.41
C VAL A 653 46.89 38.57 -13.47
N ASP A 654 47.22 37.44 -12.86
CA ASP A 654 48.58 36.91 -12.81
C ASP A 654 48.96 36.17 -14.11
N PHE A 655 47.98 35.80 -14.93
CA PHE A 655 48.21 35.07 -16.17
C PHE A 655 48.53 36.01 -17.33
N GLN A 656 49.55 35.66 -18.11
CA GLN A 656 49.86 36.42 -19.32
C GLN A 656 48.81 36.13 -20.41
N PRO A 657 48.36 37.15 -21.15
CA PRO A 657 47.31 36.98 -22.16
C PRO A 657 47.75 36.03 -23.29
N GLU A 658 49.04 35.96 -23.60
CA GLU A 658 49.62 35.06 -24.60
C GLU A 658 49.48 33.58 -24.16
N ASP A 659 49.79 33.29 -22.90
CA ASP A 659 49.69 31.94 -22.33
C ASP A 659 48.24 31.46 -22.24
N VAL A 660 47.31 32.38 -21.94
CA VAL A 660 45.87 32.09 -21.94
C VAL A 660 45.37 31.80 -23.36
N ALA A 661 45.80 32.57 -24.36
CA ALA A 661 45.44 32.33 -25.75
C ALA A 661 45.96 30.97 -26.28
N LEU A 662 47.20 30.61 -25.91
CA LEU A 662 47.79 29.31 -26.25
C LEU A 662 47.03 28.15 -25.59
N ALA A 663 46.66 28.28 -24.31
CA ALA A 663 45.89 27.26 -23.60
C ALA A 663 44.49 27.08 -24.21
N ILE A 664 43.81 28.17 -24.60
CA ILE A 664 42.49 28.10 -25.26
C ILE A 664 42.59 27.45 -26.65
N ASP A 665 43.64 27.75 -27.43
CA ASP A 665 43.86 27.13 -28.76
C ASP A 665 44.15 25.63 -28.63
N GLN A 666 44.94 25.22 -27.63
CA GLN A 666 45.16 23.80 -27.31
C GLN A 666 43.86 23.11 -26.89
N LEU A 667 43.09 23.74 -26.01
CA LEU A 667 41.81 23.22 -25.53
C LEU A 667 40.80 23.05 -26.66
N THR A 668 40.72 24.02 -27.58
CA THR A 668 39.83 23.95 -28.75
C THR A 668 40.24 22.81 -29.70
N LYS A 669 41.55 22.62 -29.90
CA LYS A 669 42.08 21.52 -30.73
C LYS A 669 41.80 20.15 -30.13
N GLU A 670 41.92 19.98 -28.82
CA GLU A 670 41.61 18.71 -28.17
C GLU A 670 40.11 18.39 -28.21
N VAL A 671 39.25 19.38 -28.02
CA VAL A 671 37.80 19.22 -28.18
C VAL A 671 37.44 18.81 -29.62
N ASP A 672 38.04 19.45 -30.63
CA ASP A 672 37.85 19.09 -32.04
C ASP A 672 38.32 17.66 -32.36
N VAL A 673 39.32 17.15 -31.64
CA VAL A 673 39.82 15.77 -31.76
C VAL A 673 38.87 14.77 -31.09
N GLU A 674 38.36 15.07 -29.89
CA GLU A 674 37.36 14.24 -29.20
C GLU A 674 36.05 14.13 -30.00
N THR A 675 35.53 15.26 -30.49
CA THR A 675 34.27 15.28 -31.25
C THR A 675 34.38 14.50 -32.57
N LYS A 676 35.57 14.52 -33.21
CA LYS A 676 35.86 13.71 -34.41
C LYS A 676 36.05 12.23 -34.10
N ALA A 677 36.48 11.87 -32.89
CA ALA A 677 36.60 10.49 -32.43
C ALA A 677 35.24 9.87 -32.11
N GLU A 678 34.29 10.63 -31.56
CA GLU A 678 32.90 10.19 -31.30
C GLU A 678 32.05 10.02 -32.57
N LEU A 679 32.36 10.78 -33.64
CA LEU A 679 31.68 10.69 -34.95
C LEU A 679 32.24 9.61 -35.87
N ALA A 680 33.30 8.89 -35.48
CA ALA A 680 33.79 7.75 -36.24
C ALA A 680 32.86 6.54 -35.99
N PRO A 681 32.24 5.94 -37.04
CA PRO A 681 31.37 4.81 -36.84
C PRO A 681 32.19 3.64 -36.29
N SER A 682 31.76 3.07 -35.18
CA SER A 682 32.26 1.83 -34.61
C SER A 682 32.10 0.70 -35.63
N LEU A 683 33.12 0.50 -36.47
CA LEU A 683 33.34 -0.73 -37.22
C LEU A 683 34.03 -1.74 -36.29
N SER A 684 33.23 -2.43 -35.49
CA SER A 684 33.51 -3.78 -34.97
C SER A 684 32.24 -4.41 -34.42
#